data_AF-A0A1Z8QA94-F1
#
_entry.id   AF-A0A1Z8QA94-F1
#
_cell.length_a   1.000
_cell.length_b   1.000
_cell.length_c   1.000
_cell.angle_alpha   90.00
_cell.angle_beta   90.00
_cell.angle_gamma   90.00
#
_symmetry.space_group_name_H-M   'P 1'
#
loop_
_entity.id
_entity.type
_entity.pdbx_description
1 polymer ?
#
loop_
_entity_poly.entity_id
_entity_poly.type
_entity_poly.pdbx_seq_one_letter_code
_entity_poly.pdbx_strand_id
1 'polypeptide(L)'
;LEAQLEARVLMMSTNNILHPANGTPIIVPSQDIVLGLYYMTLQRDGAAGEGMLVSDIAELEHALDQKTVTLHSKIKARVEEMDAEGNLFTRIVDTTPGRFILAQELPKHVNLPYETINKLMSKKEISKVIDAVYRHCGQKETVLFCDHIMKVGFREACRAGISFGKDDMVIPETKVDLIEETTNLAKEYEQQYIDGLITQGEKYNKVVDAWARCTDRVADAMMAKISTVDAEDTEDENFINSIYMMSHSGARGSPAQMKQLAGMRGLMAKPSGEIIETPIISNFKEGLSVLEYFNSTHGARKGLADTALKTANSGYLTRRLVDVAQDCIVNEVDCGTTAGITVAAVIDAGEVITSLSDRVLGRVPVADVVNPANDEVIVKAGELISEEHLGAIEEANLVSIKIRSALTCETKNGVCAACYGRDLARGTPVNMGEAVGVIAAQSIGEPGTQLTMRTFHIGGTAQVVDQSFIESNAEGQVQIENANIVTDSSGRSVVMGRNVAIKIVDANGLERASHKLTYGARLRVDEGDEIKRGARLAEWEPYAIPILTELEGTVEFEDLVEGVSITEVTDEATGISQRVVADSSSQARGADLKPAMVIKDGKGAVKKLSNGNEARYILAVGAILSVEPGSEVHAGDTLARIPTEGATSSDITGGLPRVAELFEARRPKDHAIIAEITGRVEFGRDYKNKRRIIIHPEEADMEPVEYLVPKAKHLSVQEGDVIEKGEYLIDGHPAPHDILAISGVEELAAYLVNEIQDVYRLQGVTINDKHIEVIVRQMLQKIEIQTTGDSDFLSGEQIDRMEFDEAVEKLQAEGKEIPTGAPILLGITKASLQTRSFISAASFQETTRVLTEAAINGKYDELIGLKENVIVGRLIPAGTGGIMQRLKGEASARDAELAVEVPVGIEAASEDSETTSETAGETGA
;
A
#
# COMPACT_ATOMS: atom_id res chain seq x y z
N LEU A 1 0.36 23.43 37.17
CA LEU A 1 -1.06 23.65 36.80
C LEU A 1 -1.24 23.37 35.30
N GLU A 2 -0.29 23.85 34.51
CA GLU A 2 -0.13 23.70 33.07
C GLU A 2 -0.31 22.25 32.62
N ALA A 3 0.41 21.30 33.23
CA ALA A 3 0.30 19.88 32.87
C ALA A 3 -1.12 19.30 33.04
N GLN A 4 -1.88 19.75 34.04
CA GLN A 4 -3.27 19.30 34.23
C GLN A 4 -4.19 19.87 33.14
N LEU A 5 -3.95 21.12 32.74
CA LEU A 5 -4.70 21.77 31.67
C LEU A 5 -4.37 21.14 30.31
N GLU A 6 -3.09 20.89 30.04
CA GLU A 6 -2.61 20.19 28.85
C GLU A 6 -3.21 18.79 28.75
N ALA A 7 -3.19 18.01 29.84
CA ALA A 7 -3.82 16.69 29.89
C ALA A 7 -5.32 16.75 29.58
N ARG A 8 -6.02 17.79 30.07
CA ARG A 8 -7.46 17.94 29.86
C ARG A 8 -7.82 18.41 28.45
N VAL A 9 -7.03 19.32 27.89
CA VAL A 9 -7.31 19.96 26.58
C VAL A 9 -6.79 19.11 25.43
N LEU A 10 -5.63 18.46 25.57
CA LEU A 10 -4.99 17.72 24.49
C LEU A 10 -5.09 16.20 24.65
N MET A 11 -4.81 15.66 25.85
CA MET A 11 -4.63 14.21 26.03
C MET A 11 -5.90 13.46 26.45
N MET A 12 -6.99 14.16 26.76
CA MET A 12 -8.22 13.53 27.23
C MET A 12 -8.78 12.58 26.16
N SER A 13 -9.24 11.39 26.58
CA SER A 13 -9.76 10.36 25.65
C SER A 13 -10.91 10.87 24.78
N THR A 14 -11.75 11.75 25.32
CA THR A 14 -12.86 12.37 24.58
C THR A 14 -12.39 13.22 23.40
N ASN A 15 -11.15 13.70 23.41
CA ASN A 15 -10.56 14.55 22.36
C ASN A 15 -9.83 13.74 21.28
N ASN A 16 -9.48 12.49 21.58
CA ASN A 16 -8.66 11.64 20.71
C ASN A 16 -9.50 10.45 20.22
N ILE A 17 -10.48 10.74 19.37
CA ILE A 17 -11.48 9.76 18.92
C ILE A 17 -11.31 9.31 17.47
N LEU A 18 -10.48 10.01 16.69
CA LEU A 18 -10.05 9.59 15.35
C LEU A 18 -8.63 9.03 15.39
N HIS A 19 -8.33 8.16 14.44
CA HIS A 19 -7.01 7.58 14.27
C HIS A 19 -6.10 8.56 13.50
N PRO A 20 -4.90 8.89 14.02
CA PRO A 20 -3.99 9.84 13.36
C PRO A 20 -3.45 9.37 11.99
N ALA A 21 -3.51 8.07 11.69
CA ALA A 21 -2.95 7.50 10.47
C ALA A 21 -3.86 7.73 9.26
N ASN A 22 -5.19 7.68 9.44
CA ASN A 22 -6.16 7.68 8.35
C ASN A 22 -7.43 8.54 8.61
N GLY A 23 -7.61 9.08 9.81
CA GLY A 23 -8.76 9.90 10.18
C GLY A 23 -10.06 9.13 10.45
N THR A 24 -10.03 7.80 10.42
CA THR A 24 -11.20 6.98 10.78
C THR A 24 -11.42 6.95 12.29
N PRO A 25 -12.66 6.77 12.79
CA PRO A 25 -12.90 6.64 14.22
C PRO A 25 -12.11 5.46 14.81
N ILE A 26 -11.38 5.70 15.90
CA ILE A 26 -10.65 4.64 16.63
C ILE A 26 -11.51 4.02 17.74
N ILE A 27 -12.47 4.79 18.27
CA ILE A 27 -13.36 4.38 19.36
C ILE A 27 -14.54 3.52 18.89
N VAL A 28 -14.35 2.72 17.85
CA VAL A 28 -15.39 1.85 17.29
C VAL A 28 -15.71 0.74 18.29
N PRO A 29 -17.00 0.47 18.56
CA PRO A 29 -17.43 -0.70 19.33
C PRO A 29 -16.73 -1.98 18.87
N SER A 30 -16.36 -2.82 19.82
CA SER A 30 -15.64 -4.06 19.53
C SER A 30 -16.35 -5.28 20.10
N GLN A 31 -16.13 -6.43 19.47
CA GLN A 31 -16.56 -7.75 19.94
C GLN A 31 -18.06 -7.77 20.31
N ASP A 32 -18.37 -8.03 21.59
CA ASP A 32 -19.72 -8.27 22.09
C ASP A 32 -20.67 -7.10 21.85
N ILE A 33 -20.17 -5.86 21.88
CA ILE A 33 -21.01 -4.66 21.63
C ILE A 33 -21.52 -4.70 20.19
N VAL A 34 -20.62 -4.99 19.22
CA VAL A 34 -20.99 -5.13 17.80
C VAL A 34 -21.99 -6.25 17.63
N LEU A 35 -21.76 -7.39 18.29
CA LEU A 35 -22.65 -8.54 18.19
C LEU A 35 -24.05 -8.24 18.73
N GLY A 36 -24.16 -7.50 19.83
CA GLY A 36 -25.44 -7.06 20.40
C GLY A 36 -26.20 -6.10 19.48
N LEU A 37 -25.51 -5.12 18.89
CA LEU A 37 -26.11 -4.18 17.92
C LEU A 37 -26.51 -4.88 16.62
N TYR A 38 -25.67 -5.80 16.14
CA TYR A 38 -25.95 -6.63 14.99
C TYR A 38 -27.21 -7.47 15.22
N TYR A 39 -27.26 -8.19 16.34
CA TYR A 39 -28.44 -8.96 16.73
C TYR A 39 -29.67 -8.06 16.80
N MET A 40 -29.55 -6.90 17.45
CA MET A 40 -30.66 -5.97 17.60
C MET A 40 -31.24 -5.49 16.26
N THR A 41 -30.39 -5.31 15.26
CA THR A 41 -30.78 -4.76 13.95
C THR A 41 -31.11 -5.82 12.90
N LEU A 42 -31.10 -7.10 13.27
CA LEU A 42 -31.61 -8.18 12.43
C LEU A 42 -33.09 -8.00 12.11
N GLN A 43 -33.45 -8.43 10.92
CA GLN A 43 -34.81 -8.43 10.40
C GLN A 43 -35.19 -9.85 10.02
N ARG A 44 -36.38 -10.29 10.44
CA ARG A 44 -36.93 -11.61 10.14
C ARG A 44 -38.26 -11.47 9.42
N ASP A 45 -38.49 -12.35 8.46
CA ASP A 45 -39.71 -12.40 7.66
C ASP A 45 -40.74 -13.30 8.38
N GLY A 46 -42.04 -12.97 8.31
CA GLY A 46 -43.08 -13.79 8.96
C GLY A 46 -43.09 -13.77 10.49
N ALA A 47 -42.34 -12.86 11.12
CA ALA A 47 -42.32 -12.73 12.58
C ALA A 47 -43.64 -12.15 13.13
N ALA A 48 -43.96 -12.48 14.39
CA ALA A 48 -45.16 -11.99 15.05
C ALA A 48 -45.24 -10.44 15.04
N GLY A 49 -46.39 -9.91 14.62
CA GLY A 49 -46.62 -8.46 14.54
C GLY A 49 -46.06 -7.78 13.29
N GLU A 50 -45.77 -8.54 12.23
CA GLU A 50 -45.39 -8.01 10.93
C GLU A 50 -46.42 -7.00 10.39
N GLY A 51 -45.94 -5.84 9.93
CA GLY A 51 -46.75 -4.74 9.41
C GLY A 51 -47.44 -3.88 10.46
N MET A 52 -47.20 -4.12 11.76
CA MET A 52 -47.76 -3.29 12.83
C MET A 52 -47.27 -1.83 12.71
N LEU A 53 -48.21 -0.89 12.84
CA LEU A 53 -47.93 0.54 12.87
C LEU A 53 -47.66 0.96 14.31
N VAL A 54 -46.52 1.61 14.55
CA VAL A 54 -46.09 2.05 15.87
C VAL A 54 -45.85 3.55 15.85
N SER A 55 -46.43 4.24 16.83
CA SER A 55 -46.46 5.70 16.88
C SER A 55 -45.36 6.30 17.77
N ASP A 56 -44.94 5.60 18.82
CA ASP A 56 -43.88 6.01 19.74
C ASP A 56 -43.13 4.80 20.37
N ILE A 57 -42.08 5.09 21.14
CA ILE A 57 -41.25 4.06 21.79
C ILE A 57 -42.02 3.35 22.91
N ALA A 58 -42.86 4.07 23.65
CA ALA A 58 -43.57 3.50 24.80
C ALA A 58 -44.56 2.42 24.35
N GLU A 59 -45.24 2.64 23.23
CA GLU A 59 -46.08 1.68 22.55
C GLU A 59 -45.26 0.47 22.08
N LEU A 60 -44.06 0.71 21.53
CA LEU A 60 -43.15 -0.36 21.11
C LEU A 60 -42.68 -1.23 22.28
N GLU A 61 -42.23 -0.60 23.37
CA GLU A 61 -41.78 -1.28 24.59
C GLU A 61 -42.92 -2.11 25.19
N HIS A 62 -44.12 -1.54 25.25
CA HIS A 62 -45.31 -2.26 25.71
C HIS A 62 -45.62 -3.47 24.82
N ALA A 63 -45.54 -3.32 23.50
CA ALA A 63 -45.79 -4.39 22.56
C ALA A 63 -44.72 -5.51 22.63
N LEU A 64 -43.46 -5.16 22.88
CA LEU A 64 -42.35 -6.10 23.13
C LEU A 64 -42.55 -6.86 24.46
N ASP A 65 -42.95 -6.16 25.53
CA ASP A 65 -43.20 -6.77 26.85
C ASP A 65 -44.40 -7.73 26.81
N GLN A 66 -45.44 -7.39 26.05
CA GLN A 66 -46.56 -8.28 25.78
C GLN A 66 -46.23 -9.41 24.78
N LYS A 67 -45.04 -9.40 24.17
CA LYS A 67 -44.62 -10.33 23.11
C LYS A 67 -45.54 -10.34 21.89
N THR A 68 -46.22 -9.23 21.62
CA THR A 68 -47.06 -9.06 20.42
C THR A 68 -46.20 -8.83 19.18
N VAL A 69 -45.04 -8.17 19.37
CA VAL A 69 -43.97 -8.04 18.39
C VAL A 69 -42.69 -8.66 18.95
N THR A 70 -41.86 -9.22 18.07
CA THR A 70 -40.47 -9.57 18.40
C THR A 70 -39.51 -8.49 17.94
N LEU A 71 -38.30 -8.46 18.49
CA LEU A 71 -37.29 -7.43 18.20
C LEU A 71 -36.92 -7.32 16.70
N HIS A 72 -37.07 -8.40 15.95
CA HIS A 72 -36.71 -8.52 14.54
C HIS A 72 -37.90 -8.41 13.58
N SER A 73 -39.10 -8.15 14.09
CA SER A 73 -40.33 -8.08 13.27
C SER A 73 -40.31 -6.85 12.38
N LYS A 74 -40.82 -6.96 11.15
CA LYS A 74 -40.97 -5.78 10.28
C LYS A 74 -42.16 -4.95 10.76
N ILE A 75 -41.93 -3.70 11.15
CA ILE A 75 -42.93 -2.75 11.61
C ILE A 75 -42.86 -1.47 10.78
N LYS A 76 -43.93 -0.68 10.84
CA LYS A 76 -43.96 0.68 10.29
C LYS A 76 -43.94 1.67 11.44
N ALA A 77 -42.81 2.34 11.63
CA ALA A 77 -42.66 3.29 12.74
C ALA A 77 -42.74 4.73 12.24
N ARG A 78 -43.35 5.60 13.04
CA ARG A 78 -43.29 7.05 12.83
C ARG A 78 -41.98 7.59 13.42
N VAL A 79 -41.10 8.10 12.56
CA VAL A 79 -39.81 8.68 12.93
C VAL A 79 -39.86 10.20 12.75
N GLU A 80 -39.22 10.92 13.66
CA GLU A 80 -38.98 12.36 13.55
C GLU A 80 -37.61 12.60 12.91
N GLU A 81 -37.58 13.29 11.78
CA GLU A 81 -36.37 13.69 11.05
C GLU A 81 -36.28 15.22 10.96
N MET A 82 -35.09 15.75 10.71
CA MET A 82 -34.85 17.18 10.52
C MET A 82 -34.73 17.48 9.02
N ASP A 83 -35.48 18.46 8.52
CA ASP A 83 -35.40 18.88 7.12
C ASP A 83 -34.20 19.82 6.86
N ALA A 84 -33.98 20.16 5.58
CA ALA A 84 -32.91 21.06 5.14
C ALA A 84 -32.99 22.48 5.75
N GLU A 85 -34.17 22.86 6.26
CA GLU A 85 -34.44 24.16 6.89
C GLU A 85 -34.31 24.09 8.42
N GLY A 86 -34.01 22.90 8.97
CA GLY A 86 -33.86 22.66 10.41
C GLY A 86 -35.18 22.42 11.15
N ASN A 87 -36.29 22.24 10.45
CA ASN A 87 -37.58 21.92 11.06
C ASN A 87 -37.74 20.41 11.23
N LEU A 88 -38.41 20.00 12.31
CA LEU A 88 -38.73 18.60 12.54
C LEU A 88 -39.98 18.21 11.75
N PHE A 89 -39.86 17.19 10.92
CA PHE A 89 -40.98 16.56 10.23
C PHE A 89 -41.07 15.07 10.57
N THR A 90 -42.27 14.51 10.45
CA THR A 90 -42.50 13.09 10.75
C THR A 90 -42.68 12.30 9.46
N ARG A 91 -41.98 11.17 9.35
CA ARG A 91 -42.11 10.22 8.25
C ARG A 91 -42.42 8.83 8.78
N ILE A 92 -43.23 8.06 8.05
CA ILE A 92 -43.45 6.64 8.33
C ILE A 92 -42.41 5.85 7.54
N VAL A 93 -41.66 5.00 8.22
CA VAL A 93 -40.59 4.19 7.63
C VAL A 93 -40.77 2.72 7.98
N ASP A 94 -40.38 1.85 7.04
CA ASP A 94 -40.29 0.41 7.27
C ASP A 94 -39.01 0.11 8.07
N THR A 95 -39.15 -0.50 9.24
CA THR A 95 -38.04 -0.75 10.17
C THR A 95 -38.31 -1.98 11.05
N THR A 96 -37.39 -2.31 11.94
CA THR A 96 -37.61 -3.27 13.05
C THR A 96 -37.68 -2.53 14.39
N PRO A 97 -38.30 -3.13 15.42
CA PRO A 97 -38.27 -2.60 16.79
C PRO A 97 -36.84 -2.31 17.27
N GLY A 98 -35.89 -3.21 17.02
CA GLY A 98 -34.51 -3.02 17.45
C GLY A 98 -33.82 -1.85 16.76
N ARG A 99 -34.00 -1.67 15.45
CA ARG A 99 -33.48 -0.50 14.71
C ARG A 99 -34.13 0.79 15.18
N PHE A 100 -35.43 0.77 15.49
CA PHE A 100 -36.14 1.94 15.99
C PHE A 100 -35.65 2.37 17.38
N ILE A 101 -35.40 1.41 18.29
CA ILE A 101 -34.79 1.69 19.60
C ILE A 101 -33.39 2.31 19.41
N LEU A 102 -32.57 1.73 18.54
CA LEU A 102 -31.22 2.24 18.27
C LEU A 102 -31.24 3.66 17.68
N ALA A 103 -32.21 3.96 16.82
CA ALA A 103 -32.34 5.27 16.21
C ALA A 103 -32.67 6.40 17.20
N GLN A 104 -33.21 6.09 18.37
CA GLN A 104 -33.45 7.10 19.42
C GLN A 104 -32.16 7.62 20.03
N GLU A 105 -31.09 6.83 19.96
CA GLU A 105 -29.77 7.25 20.41
C GLU A 105 -29.07 8.14 19.37
N LEU A 106 -29.54 8.18 18.12
CA LEU A 106 -28.94 9.00 17.06
C LEU A 106 -29.19 10.50 17.31
N PRO A 107 -28.15 11.34 17.24
CA PRO A 107 -28.32 12.78 17.28
C PRO A 107 -29.18 13.27 16.11
N LYS A 108 -30.16 14.15 16.40
CA LYS A 108 -31.00 14.75 15.36
C LYS A 108 -30.20 15.79 14.59
N HIS A 109 -29.94 15.54 13.30
CA HIS A 109 -29.23 16.45 12.41
C HIS A 109 -29.71 16.29 10.96
N VAL A 110 -29.66 17.36 10.17
CA VAL A 110 -30.11 17.41 8.75
C VAL A 110 -29.44 16.33 7.90
N ASN A 111 -28.12 16.20 8.04
CA ASN A 111 -27.31 15.24 7.28
C ASN A 111 -27.23 13.83 7.91
N LEU A 112 -28.06 13.52 8.91
CA LEU A 112 -28.15 12.20 9.53
C LEU A 112 -29.57 11.64 9.38
N PRO A 113 -29.97 11.21 8.17
CA PRO A 113 -31.28 10.60 7.97
C PRO A 113 -31.37 9.26 8.71
N TYR A 114 -32.59 8.82 9.02
CA TYR A 114 -32.87 7.54 9.67
C TYR A 114 -32.27 6.35 8.92
N GLU A 115 -32.16 6.47 7.59
CA GLU A 115 -31.56 5.46 6.70
C GLU A 115 -30.10 5.14 7.03
N THR A 116 -29.42 6.03 7.76
CA THR A 116 -28.07 5.79 8.28
C THR A 116 -28.04 4.62 9.27
N ILE A 117 -29.07 4.47 10.11
CA ILE A 117 -29.21 3.39 11.10
C ILE A 117 -30.16 2.28 10.63
N ASN A 118 -31.00 2.51 9.62
CA ASN A 118 -31.93 1.49 9.12
C ASN A 118 -31.26 0.41 8.24
N LYS A 119 -30.16 -0.14 8.72
CA LYS A 119 -29.35 -1.17 8.08
C LYS A 119 -28.97 -2.21 9.12
N LEU A 120 -28.43 -3.34 8.65
CA LEU A 120 -27.84 -4.33 9.53
C LEU A 120 -26.50 -3.80 10.06
N MET A 121 -26.41 -3.58 11.36
CA MET A 121 -25.27 -2.93 12.01
C MET A 121 -24.10 -3.91 12.17
N SER A 122 -23.32 -4.09 11.10
CA SER A 122 -22.00 -4.73 11.17
C SER A 122 -20.95 -3.78 11.74
N LYS A 123 -19.77 -4.29 12.12
CA LYS A 123 -18.64 -3.47 12.58
C LYS A 123 -18.30 -2.33 11.60
N LYS A 124 -18.34 -2.61 10.29
CA LYS A 124 -18.05 -1.62 9.25
C LYS A 124 -19.11 -0.54 9.21
N GLU A 125 -20.38 -0.91 9.24
CA GLU A 125 -21.49 0.05 9.21
C GLU A 125 -21.53 0.89 10.48
N ILE A 126 -21.33 0.31 11.66
CA ILE A 126 -21.22 1.05 12.92
C ILE A 126 -20.10 2.11 12.84
N SER A 127 -18.94 1.76 12.29
CA SER A 127 -17.84 2.70 12.10
C SER A 127 -18.24 3.87 11.20
N LYS A 128 -18.98 3.62 10.11
CA LYS A 128 -19.49 4.67 9.21
C LYS A 128 -20.51 5.58 9.89
N VAL A 129 -21.40 5.00 10.71
CA VAL A 129 -22.38 5.80 11.47
C VAL A 129 -21.66 6.73 12.45
N ILE A 130 -20.66 6.23 13.19
CA ILE A 130 -19.87 7.06 14.12
C ILE A 130 -19.12 8.16 13.39
N ASP A 131 -18.53 7.85 12.23
CA ASP A 131 -17.84 8.81 11.38
C ASP A 131 -18.78 9.92 10.87
N ALA A 132 -19.98 9.55 10.41
CA ALA A 132 -21.01 10.51 10.00
C ALA A 132 -21.46 11.41 11.17
N VAL A 133 -21.67 10.84 12.36
CA VAL A 133 -22.00 11.60 13.58
C VAL A 133 -20.88 12.58 13.94
N TYR A 134 -19.62 12.16 13.83
CA TYR A 134 -18.47 13.02 14.08
C TYR A 134 -18.40 14.21 13.14
N ARG A 135 -18.56 13.96 11.84
CA ARG A 135 -18.44 14.99 10.81
C ARG A 135 -19.58 16.01 10.86
N HIS A 136 -20.80 15.58 11.20
CA HIS A 136 -21.97 16.45 11.15
C HIS A 136 -22.37 17.04 12.51
N CYS A 137 -22.22 16.30 13.61
CA CYS A 137 -22.62 16.75 14.95
C CYS A 137 -21.45 17.15 15.84
N GLY A 138 -20.22 16.89 15.39
CA GLY A 138 -19.00 17.23 16.10
C GLY A 138 -18.67 16.26 17.25
N GLN A 139 -17.59 16.60 17.95
CA GLN A 139 -16.92 15.70 18.89
C GLN A 139 -17.77 15.34 20.11
N LYS A 140 -18.46 16.32 20.73
CA LYS A 140 -19.19 16.09 22.00
C LYS A 140 -20.35 15.12 21.82
N GLU A 141 -21.18 15.33 20.80
CA GLU A 141 -22.33 14.45 20.51
C GLU A 141 -21.87 13.05 20.12
N THR A 142 -20.75 12.93 19.39
CA THR A 142 -20.15 11.63 19.06
C THR A 142 -19.75 10.84 20.30
N VAL A 143 -19.14 11.49 21.29
CA VAL A 143 -18.73 10.82 22.53
C VAL A 143 -19.95 10.32 23.32
N LEU A 144 -21.01 11.13 23.40
CA LEU A 144 -22.26 10.72 24.06
C LEU A 144 -22.91 9.55 23.32
N PHE A 145 -22.97 9.62 22.00
CA PHE A 145 -23.50 8.57 21.14
C PHE A 145 -22.75 7.24 21.32
N CYS A 146 -21.42 7.25 21.33
CA CYS A 146 -20.61 6.06 21.53
C CYS A 146 -20.84 5.42 22.91
N ASP A 147 -20.99 6.23 23.98
CA ASP A 147 -21.29 5.72 25.33
C ASP A 147 -22.68 5.08 25.41
N HIS A 148 -23.68 5.68 24.75
CA HIS A 148 -25.04 5.15 24.70
C HIS A 148 -25.09 3.83 23.90
N ILE A 149 -24.47 3.79 22.72
CA ILE A 149 -24.36 2.58 21.90
C ILE A 149 -23.65 1.45 22.66
N MET A 150 -22.60 1.76 23.42
CA MET A 150 -21.92 0.78 24.25
C MET A 150 -22.88 0.13 25.25
N LYS A 151 -23.67 0.92 25.96
CA LYS A 151 -24.65 0.43 26.95
C LYS A 151 -25.74 -0.43 26.30
N VAL A 152 -26.30 0.04 25.19
CA VAL A 152 -27.33 -0.69 24.43
C VAL A 152 -26.76 -2.01 23.89
N GLY A 153 -25.59 -1.97 23.26
CA GLY A 153 -24.94 -3.16 22.71
C GLY A 153 -24.66 -4.23 23.77
N PHE A 154 -24.14 -3.86 24.94
CA PHE A 154 -23.94 -4.83 26.03
C PHE A 154 -25.26 -5.41 26.56
N ARG A 155 -26.29 -4.58 26.72
CA ARG A 155 -27.61 -5.04 27.20
C ARG A 155 -28.20 -6.06 26.25
N GLU A 156 -28.20 -5.76 24.96
CA GLU A 156 -28.79 -6.66 23.96
C GLU A 156 -27.93 -7.90 23.71
N ALA A 157 -26.59 -7.78 23.74
CA ALA A 157 -25.71 -8.95 23.66
C ALA A 157 -26.00 -9.96 24.77
N CYS A 158 -26.19 -9.47 26.01
CA CYS A 158 -26.55 -10.31 27.15
C CYS A 158 -27.92 -10.98 26.98
N ARG A 159 -28.92 -10.24 26.47
CA ARG A 159 -30.28 -10.77 26.22
C ARG A 159 -30.33 -11.76 25.07
N ALA A 160 -29.49 -11.58 24.06
CA ALA A 160 -29.44 -12.45 22.88
C ALA A 160 -29.02 -13.87 23.24
N GLY A 161 -28.23 -14.06 24.31
CA GLY A 161 -27.83 -15.39 24.79
C GLY A 161 -27.06 -16.20 23.74
N ILE A 162 -26.31 -15.52 22.85
CA ILE A 162 -25.57 -16.15 21.75
C ILE A 162 -24.52 -17.09 22.34
N SER A 163 -24.56 -18.35 21.91
CA SER A 163 -23.69 -19.42 22.39
C SER A 163 -22.83 -19.96 21.25
N PHE A 164 -21.84 -20.79 21.61
CA PHE A 164 -20.97 -21.47 20.66
C PHE A 164 -20.94 -22.96 20.99
N GLY A 165 -21.60 -23.75 20.16
CA GLY A 165 -21.72 -25.21 20.29
C GLY A 165 -21.01 -25.98 19.17
N LYS A 166 -20.90 -27.29 19.36
CA LYS A 166 -20.39 -28.22 18.32
C LYS A 166 -21.33 -28.29 17.11
N ASP A 167 -22.63 -28.17 17.35
CA ASP A 167 -23.65 -28.32 16.31
C ASP A 167 -23.79 -27.04 15.47
N ASP A 168 -23.38 -25.88 16.01
CA ASP A 168 -23.31 -24.63 15.25
C ASP A 168 -22.27 -24.69 14.11
N MET A 169 -21.28 -25.59 14.19
CA MET A 169 -20.28 -25.78 13.14
C MET A 169 -20.85 -26.67 12.02
N VAL A 170 -21.51 -26.10 11.03
CA VAL A 170 -22.16 -26.87 9.95
C VAL A 170 -21.15 -27.22 8.84
N ILE A 171 -21.00 -28.51 8.55
CA ILE A 171 -20.14 -29.01 7.46
C ILE A 171 -21.01 -29.15 6.21
N PRO A 172 -20.61 -28.57 5.06
CA PRO A 172 -21.38 -28.69 3.83
C PRO A 172 -21.31 -30.11 3.27
N GLU A 173 -22.44 -30.68 2.85
CA GLU A 173 -22.49 -32.04 2.27
C GLU A 173 -21.68 -32.14 0.97
N THR A 174 -21.70 -31.07 0.16
CA THR A 174 -20.94 -30.94 -1.09
C THR A 174 -19.42 -31.01 -0.90
N LYS A 175 -18.92 -30.91 0.33
CA LYS A 175 -17.49 -31.03 0.64
C LYS A 175 -16.88 -32.31 0.07
N VAL A 176 -17.57 -33.45 0.23
CA VAL A 176 -17.05 -34.76 -0.18
C VAL A 176 -16.83 -34.78 -1.69
N ASP A 177 -17.82 -34.32 -2.46
CA ASP A 177 -17.76 -34.27 -3.92
C ASP A 177 -16.62 -33.36 -4.42
N LEU A 178 -16.46 -32.17 -3.80
CA LEU A 178 -15.40 -31.22 -4.15
C LEU A 178 -13.99 -31.78 -3.91
N ILE A 179 -13.83 -32.55 -2.82
CA ILE A 179 -12.56 -33.21 -2.50
C ILE A 179 -12.29 -34.32 -3.50
N GLU A 180 -13.30 -35.14 -3.84
CA GLU A 180 -13.13 -36.23 -4.81
C GLU A 180 -12.80 -35.71 -6.21
N GLU A 181 -13.47 -34.64 -6.66
CA GLU A 181 -13.17 -33.93 -7.92
C GLU A 181 -11.70 -33.50 -7.97
N THR A 182 -11.24 -32.82 -6.92
CA THR A 182 -9.87 -32.29 -6.84
C THR A 182 -8.83 -33.40 -6.69
N THR A 183 -9.15 -34.46 -5.96
CA THR A 183 -8.29 -35.64 -5.83
C THR A 183 -8.11 -36.35 -7.17
N ASN A 184 -9.15 -36.41 -7.99
CA ASN A 184 -9.08 -36.99 -9.34
C ASN A 184 -8.27 -36.10 -10.28
N LEU A 185 -8.42 -34.78 -10.22
CA LEU A 185 -7.57 -33.83 -10.96
C LEU A 185 -6.09 -33.96 -10.57
N ALA A 186 -5.79 -34.08 -9.28
CA ALA A 186 -4.42 -34.27 -8.82
C ALA A 186 -3.81 -35.60 -9.33
N LYS A 187 -4.61 -36.67 -9.39
CA LYS A 187 -4.19 -37.95 -10.02
C LYS A 187 -3.97 -37.81 -11.53
N GLU A 188 -4.79 -37.02 -12.21
CA GLU A 188 -4.61 -36.73 -13.63
C GLU A 188 -3.29 -35.98 -13.87
N TYR A 189 -2.96 -34.98 -13.05
CA TYR A 189 -1.66 -34.30 -13.13
C TYR A 189 -0.50 -35.23 -12.81
N GLU A 190 -0.66 -36.14 -11.84
CA GLU A 190 0.35 -37.18 -11.58
C GLU A 190 0.53 -38.09 -12.78
N GLN A 191 -0.56 -38.47 -13.46
CA GLN A 191 -0.49 -39.28 -14.67
C GLN A 191 0.14 -38.51 -15.84
N GLN A 192 -0.23 -37.24 -16.05
CA GLN A 192 0.40 -36.37 -17.05
C GLN A 192 1.90 -36.21 -16.79
N TYR A 193 2.31 -36.18 -15.52
CA TYR A 193 3.72 -36.19 -15.14
C TYR A 193 4.37 -37.53 -15.48
N ILE A 194 3.77 -38.66 -15.12
CA ILE A 194 4.30 -40.01 -15.44
C ILE A 194 4.40 -40.21 -16.97
N ASP A 195 3.44 -39.71 -17.73
CA ASP A 195 3.42 -39.70 -19.20
C ASP A 195 4.37 -38.63 -19.80
N GLY A 196 4.95 -37.79 -18.93
CA GLY A 196 5.86 -36.66 -19.16
C GLY A 196 5.36 -35.58 -20.11
N LEU A 197 4.06 -35.31 -20.05
CA LEU A 197 3.44 -34.13 -20.65
C LEU A 197 3.74 -32.84 -19.86
N ILE A 198 4.06 -32.95 -18.57
CA ILE A 198 4.37 -31.83 -17.68
C ILE A 198 5.63 -32.12 -16.85
N THR A 199 6.31 -31.07 -16.40
CA THR A 199 7.47 -31.19 -15.50
C THR A 199 7.04 -31.40 -14.03
N GLN A 200 7.97 -31.86 -13.19
CA GLN A 200 7.72 -32.00 -11.74
C GLN A 200 7.37 -30.66 -11.07
N GLY A 201 7.99 -29.55 -11.50
CA GLY A 201 7.69 -28.21 -10.98
C GLY A 201 6.29 -27.73 -11.37
N GLU A 202 5.91 -27.92 -12.63
CA GLU A 202 4.55 -27.62 -13.11
C GLU A 202 3.50 -28.49 -12.43
N LYS A 203 3.79 -29.78 -12.22
CA LYS A 203 2.93 -30.69 -11.46
C LYS A 203 2.67 -30.14 -10.06
N TYR A 204 3.75 -29.80 -9.35
CA TYR A 204 3.65 -29.23 -8.00
C TYR A 204 2.77 -27.98 -7.99
N ASN A 205 3.02 -27.00 -8.88
CA ASN A 205 2.23 -25.77 -8.95
C ASN A 205 0.75 -26.04 -9.28
N LYS A 206 0.47 -26.92 -10.26
CA LYS A 206 -0.90 -27.28 -10.65
C LYS A 206 -1.66 -27.99 -9.53
N VAL A 207 -1.01 -28.88 -8.80
CA VAL A 207 -1.60 -29.60 -7.65
C VAL A 207 -1.90 -28.61 -6.52
N VAL A 208 -0.96 -27.73 -6.19
CA VAL A 208 -1.14 -26.68 -5.18
C VAL A 208 -2.29 -25.74 -5.56
N ASP A 209 -2.36 -25.27 -6.80
CA ASP A 209 -3.45 -24.40 -7.30
C ASP A 209 -4.81 -25.11 -7.25
N ALA A 210 -4.88 -26.37 -7.70
CA ALA A 210 -6.12 -27.16 -7.62
C ALA A 210 -6.63 -27.29 -6.19
N TRP A 211 -5.75 -27.58 -5.22
CA TRP A 211 -6.12 -27.67 -3.82
C TRP A 211 -6.46 -26.32 -3.18
N ALA A 212 -5.80 -25.24 -3.59
CA ALA A 212 -6.14 -23.89 -3.15
C ALA A 212 -7.56 -23.52 -3.60
N ARG A 213 -7.89 -23.72 -4.88
CA ARG A 213 -9.24 -23.48 -5.43
C ARG A 213 -10.30 -24.36 -4.77
N CYS A 214 -9.99 -25.64 -4.52
CA CYS A 214 -10.87 -26.54 -3.79
C CYS A 214 -11.16 -26.01 -2.38
N THR A 215 -10.12 -25.57 -1.68
CA THR A 215 -10.23 -25.02 -0.32
C THR A 215 -11.15 -23.81 -0.28
N ASP A 216 -11.08 -22.93 -1.28
CA ASP A 216 -11.95 -21.75 -1.35
C ASP A 216 -13.38 -22.11 -1.79
N ARG A 217 -13.58 -23.03 -2.75
CA ARG A 217 -14.91 -23.58 -3.11
C ARG A 217 -15.62 -24.22 -1.91
N VAL A 218 -14.88 -24.96 -1.07
CA VAL A 218 -15.42 -25.57 0.16
C VAL A 218 -15.80 -24.49 1.18
N ALA A 219 -15.01 -23.42 1.27
CA ALA A 219 -15.31 -22.29 2.15
C ALA A 219 -16.60 -21.57 1.73
N ASP A 220 -16.76 -21.31 0.44
CA ASP A 220 -17.95 -20.66 -0.11
C ASP A 220 -19.19 -21.53 0.07
N ALA A 221 -19.08 -22.84 -0.18
CA ALA A 221 -20.17 -23.79 0.05
C ALA A 221 -20.56 -23.86 1.53
N MET A 222 -19.58 -23.86 2.45
CA MET A 222 -19.82 -23.81 3.89
C MET A 222 -20.51 -22.50 4.29
N MET A 223 -20.06 -21.36 3.77
CA MET A 223 -20.64 -20.05 4.05
C MET A 223 -22.08 -19.93 3.54
N ALA A 224 -22.35 -20.44 2.34
CA ALA A 224 -23.69 -20.50 1.80
C ALA A 224 -24.59 -21.34 2.72
N LYS A 225 -24.15 -22.54 3.10
CA LYS A 225 -24.94 -23.45 3.93
C LYS A 225 -25.20 -22.92 5.34
N ILE A 226 -24.19 -22.34 6.00
CA ILE A 226 -24.34 -21.79 7.37
C ILE A 226 -25.17 -20.50 7.42
N SER A 227 -25.29 -19.80 6.28
CA SER A 227 -26.12 -18.60 6.14
C SER A 227 -27.61 -18.92 5.94
N THR A 228 -27.92 -20.12 5.45
CA THR A 228 -29.28 -20.61 5.22
C THR A 228 -29.74 -21.53 6.34
N VAL A 229 -31.03 -21.50 6.66
CA VAL A 229 -31.65 -22.42 7.63
C VAL A 229 -32.37 -23.51 6.85
N ASP A 230 -32.06 -24.78 7.12
CA ASP A 230 -32.93 -25.87 6.67
C ASP A 230 -34.15 -25.90 7.61
N ALA A 231 -35.35 -25.72 7.06
CA ALA A 231 -36.61 -25.75 7.81
C ALA A 231 -36.89 -27.11 8.50
N GLU A 232 -36.10 -28.14 8.22
CA GLU A 232 -36.27 -29.49 8.77
C GLU A 232 -35.64 -29.68 10.17
N ASP A 233 -34.65 -28.86 10.56
CA ASP A 233 -33.88 -29.03 11.81
C ASP A 233 -34.27 -28.06 12.94
N THR A 234 -35.05 -27.02 12.64
CA THR A 234 -35.48 -26.01 13.63
C THR A 234 -36.95 -25.62 13.43
N GLU A 235 -37.72 -25.52 14.51
CA GLU A 235 -39.12 -25.02 14.49
C GLU A 235 -39.25 -23.55 14.02
N ASP A 236 -38.13 -22.83 13.90
CA ASP A 236 -38.04 -21.42 13.48
C ASP A 236 -37.31 -21.34 12.12
N GLU A 237 -38.07 -21.17 11.02
CA GLU A 237 -37.55 -21.11 9.64
C GLU A 237 -36.53 -19.98 9.40
N ASN A 238 -36.39 -19.05 10.36
CA ASN A 238 -35.50 -17.89 10.29
C ASN A 238 -34.43 -17.85 11.40
N PHE A 239 -34.04 -19.02 11.93
CA PHE A 239 -32.96 -19.14 12.92
C PHE A 239 -31.57 -18.89 12.32
N ILE A 240 -30.90 -17.80 12.70
CA ILE A 240 -29.53 -17.52 12.24
C ILE A 240 -28.52 -18.19 13.16
N ASN A 241 -27.59 -18.94 12.56
CA ASN A 241 -26.51 -19.60 13.27
C ASN A 241 -25.59 -18.61 14.02
N SER A 242 -25.24 -18.94 15.27
CA SER A 242 -24.41 -18.10 16.14
C SER A 242 -23.01 -17.83 15.58
N ILE A 243 -22.34 -18.84 15.01
CA ILE A 243 -20.99 -18.71 14.42
C ILE A 243 -21.03 -17.79 13.21
N TYR A 244 -22.07 -17.95 12.37
CA TYR A 244 -22.29 -17.07 11.24
C TYR A 244 -22.51 -15.62 11.70
N MET A 245 -23.33 -15.38 12.72
CA MET A 245 -23.52 -14.04 13.28
C MET A 245 -22.22 -13.43 13.78
N MET A 246 -21.37 -14.18 14.49
CA MET A 246 -20.10 -13.68 15.00
C MET A 246 -19.17 -13.21 13.87
N SER A 247 -19.08 -13.97 12.78
CA SER A 247 -18.22 -13.59 11.67
C SER A 247 -18.83 -12.55 10.73
N HIS A 248 -20.11 -12.67 10.37
CA HIS A 248 -20.78 -11.71 9.48
C HIS A 248 -20.92 -10.33 10.11
N SER A 249 -21.16 -10.26 11.43
CA SER A 249 -21.15 -8.99 12.16
C SER A 249 -19.76 -8.34 12.20
N GLY A 250 -18.68 -9.10 11.99
CA GLY A 250 -17.30 -8.66 12.18
C GLY A 250 -16.92 -8.47 13.66
N ALA A 251 -17.72 -8.98 14.59
CA ALA A 251 -17.44 -8.94 16.02
C ALA A 251 -16.20 -9.80 16.36
N ARG A 252 -16.20 -11.05 15.90
CA ARG A 252 -15.10 -12.00 16.08
C ARG A 252 -15.24 -13.15 15.09
N GLY A 253 -14.13 -13.58 14.51
CA GLY A 253 -14.14 -14.65 13.51
C GLY A 253 -14.03 -14.10 12.09
N SER A 254 -13.19 -14.72 11.28
CA SER A 254 -13.12 -14.47 9.83
C SER A 254 -13.65 -15.67 9.05
N PRO A 255 -14.07 -15.50 7.79
CA PRO A 255 -14.38 -16.61 6.89
C PRO A 255 -13.27 -17.66 6.83
N ALA A 256 -12.00 -17.23 6.86
CA ALA A 256 -10.85 -18.13 6.91
C ALA A 256 -10.79 -18.97 8.21
N GLN A 257 -11.19 -18.41 9.36
CA GLN A 257 -11.26 -19.16 10.61
C GLN A 257 -12.45 -20.14 10.62
N MET A 258 -13.60 -19.73 10.09
CA MET A 258 -14.75 -20.62 9.94
C MET A 258 -14.45 -21.79 9.00
N LYS A 259 -13.73 -21.51 7.90
CA LYS A 259 -13.22 -22.52 6.96
C LYS A 259 -12.45 -23.63 7.68
N GLN A 260 -11.57 -23.27 8.63
CA GLN A 260 -10.83 -24.26 9.42
C GLN A 260 -11.72 -25.03 10.42
N LEU A 261 -12.80 -24.43 10.91
CA LEU A 261 -13.70 -25.06 11.87
C LEU A 261 -14.59 -26.13 11.22
N ALA A 262 -15.22 -25.81 10.09
CA ALA A 262 -16.26 -26.65 9.48
C ALA A 262 -16.07 -26.98 7.99
N GLY A 263 -15.18 -26.28 7.28
CA GLY A 263 -14.83 -26.58 5.89
C GLY A 263 -13.71 -27.62 5.82
N MET A 264 -12.50 -27.14 5.51
CA MET A 264 -11.24 -27.89 5.56
C MET A 264 -10.12 -26.95 5.98
N ARG A 265 -9.04 -27.47 6.56
CA ARG A 265 -7.91 -26.62 6.97
C ARG A 265 -7.05 -26.18 5.78
N GLY A 266 -6.96 -27.00 4.73
CA GLY A 266 -6.28 -26.65 3.47
C GLY A 266 -4.78 -26.88 3.48
N LEU A 267 -4.08 -26.15 2.62
CA LEU A 267 -2.63 -26.26 2.41
C LEU A 267 -1.83 -25.58 3.53
N MET A 268 -0.69 -26.18 3.91
CA MET A 268 0.20 -25.68 4.96
C MET A 268 1.58 -25.35 4.40
N ALA A 269 2.23 -24.32 4.93
CA ALA A 269 3.62 -23.99 4.59
C ALA A 269 4.62 -24.74 5.48
N LYS A 270 5.71 -25.22 4.87
CA LYS A 270 6.91 -25.71 5.56
C LYS A 270 7.66 -24.55 6.22
N PRO A 271 8.60 -24.83 7.15
CA PRO A 271 9.46 -23.78 7.70
C PRO A 271 10.28 -23.04 6.63
N SER A 272 10.60 -23.70 5.51
CA SER A 272 11.27 -23.11 4.35
C SER A 272 10.43 -22.07 3.61
N GLY A 273 9.10 -22.07 3.76
CA GLY A 273 8.16 -21.24 2.98
C GLY A 273 7.47 -22.00 1.85
N GLU A 274 7.99 -23.14 1.42
CA GLU A 274 7.33 -24.00 0.43
C GLU A 274 5.99 -24.54 0.95
N ILE A 275 5.01 -24.64 0.06
CA ILE A 275 3.70 -25.22 0.38
C ILE A 275 3.82 -26.75 0.38
N ILE A 276 3.19 -27.41 1.35
CA ILE A 276 3.09 -28.87 1.38
C ILE A 276 1.98 -29.27 0.39
N GLU A 277 2.32 -30.05 -0.62
CA GLU A 277 1.41 -30.52 -1.68
C GLU A 277 0.23 -31.36 -1.14
N THR A 278 0.41 -31.99 0.03
CA THR A 278 -0.63 -32.77 0.70
C THR A 278 -1.44 -31.87 1.65
N PRO A 279 -2.70 -31.52 1.30
CA PRO A 279 -3.53 -30.65 2.13
C PRO A 279 -4.06 -31.39 3.36
N ILE A 280 -4.52 -30.61 4.34
CA ILE A 280 -5.30 -31.11 5.47
C ILE A 280 -6.78 -31.02 5.10
N ILE A 281 -7.36 -32.18 4.78
CA ILE A 281 -8.75 -32.31 4.32
C ILE A 281 -9.73 -32.20 5.50
N SER A 282 -9.31 -32.68 6.66
CA SER A 282 -10.11 -32.66 7.87
C SER A 282 -10.26 -31.23 8.43
N ASN A 283 -11.37 -30.97 9.12
CA ASN A 283 -11.60 -29.74 9.87
C ASN A 283 -11.57 -29.98 11.39
N PHE A 284 -11.69 -28.92 12.20
CA PHE A 284 -11.66 -29.06 13.65
C PHE A 284 -12.86 -29.79 14.24
N LYS A 285 -14.04 -29.76 13.60
CA LYS A 285 -15.22 -30.53 14.05
C LYS A 285 -15.05 -32.03 13.83
N GLU A 286 -14.44 -32.44 12.72
CA GLU A 286 -14.13 -33.83 12.37
C GLU A 286 -12.95 -34.37 13.20
N GLY A 287 -12.01 -33.49 13.55
CA GLY A 287 -10.76 -33.84 14.20
C GLY A 287 -9.63 -34.09 13.20
N LEU A 288 -8.38 -33.93 13.64
CA LEU A 288 -7.21 -34.12 12.79
C LEU A 288 -6.54 -35.46 13.07
N SER A 289 -6.08 -36.15 12.02
CA SER A 289 -5.18 -37.28 12.18
C SER A 289 -3.82 -36.85 12.75
N VAL A 290 -3.03 -37.81 13.24
CA VAL A 290 -1.69 -37.52 13.80
C VAL A 290 -0.78 -36.86 12.76
N LEU A 291 -0.85 -37.29 11.50
CA LEU A 291 -0.03 -36.73 10.42
C LEU A 291 -0.48 -35.32 10.04
N GLU A 292 -1.78 -35.08 9.88
CA GLU A 292 -2.32 -33.74 9.59
C GLU A 292 -1.99 -32.76 10.73
N TYR A 293 -2.16 -33.19 11.99
CA TYR A 293 -1.79 -32.38 13.14
C TYR A 293 -0.29 -32.05 13.13
N PHE A 294 0.57 -33.05 12.91
CA PHE A 294 2.02 -32.86 12.84
C PHE A 294 2.42 -31.90 11.71
N ASN A 295 1.86 -32.04 10.51
CA ASN A 295 2.10 -31.14 9.39
C ASN A 295 1.70 -29.69 9.75
N SER A 296 0.55 -29.50 10.40
CA SER A 296 0.11 -28.18 10.86
C SER A 296 1.02 -27.56 11.93
N THR A 297 1.76 -28.35 12.72
CA THR A 297 2.61 -27.80 13.79
C THR A 297 3.78 -26.99 13.27
N HIS A 298 4.27 -27.27 12.05
CA HIS A 298 5.39 -26.56 11.45
C HIS A 298 5.04 -25.10 11.19
N GLY A 299 3.92 -24.86 10.50
CA GLY A 299 3.40 -23.52 10.22
C GLY A 299 3.08 -22.74 11.49
N ALA A 300 2.42 -23.38 12.46
CA ALA A 300 2.09 -22.76 13.74
C ALA A 300 3.33 -22.35 14.56
N ARG A 301 4.34 -23.24 14.65
CA ARG A 301 5.58 -22.93 15.38
C ARG A 301 6.39 -21.83 14.71
N LYS A 302 6.50 -21.86 13.37
CA LYS A 302 7.16 -20.79 12.61
C LYS A 302 6.46 -19.45 12.84
N GLY A 303 5.13 -19.40 12.73
CA GLY A 303 4.37 -18.17 12.96
C GLY A 303 4.57 -17.56 14.36
N LEU A 304 4.57 -18.39 15.41
CA LEU A 304 4.85 -17.94 16.79
C LEU A 304 6.28 -17.44 16.98
N ALA A 305 7.27 -18.16 16.42
CA ALA A 305 8.67 -17.75 16.49
C ALA A 305 8.93 -16.44 15.75
N ASP A 306 8.36 -16.30 14.55
CA ASP A 306 8.46 -15.08 13.74
C ASP A 306 7.80 -13.89 14.43
N THR A 307 6.63 -14.08 15.03
CA THR A 307 5.96 -13.02 15.82
C THR A 307 6.88 -12.53 16.94
N ALA A 308 7.49 -13.45 17.69
CA ALA A 308 8.38 -13.11 18.80
C ALA A 308 9.66 -12.38 18.35
N LEU A 309 10.26 -12.79 17.23
CA LEU A 309 11.50 -12.21 16.72
C LEU A 309 11.28 -10.89 15.98
N LYS A 310 10.26 -10.82 15.10
CA LYS A 310 10.04 -9.67 14.21
C LYS A 310 9.44 -8.45 14.93
N THR A 311 8.78 -8.64 16.09
CA THR A 311 8.29 -7.51 16.92
C THR A 311 9.42 -6.54 17.29
N ALA A 312 10.61 -7.07 17.61
CA ALA A 312 11.78 -6.25 17.94
C ALA A 312 12.23 -5.37 16.76
N ASN A 313 12.19 -5.91 15.54
CA ASN A 313 12.55 -5.18 14.32
C ASN A 313 11.60 -4.01 14.06
N SER A 314 10.31 -4.19 14.34
CA SER A 314 9.31 -3.13 14.18
C SER A 314 9.44 -1.99 15.19
N GLY A 315 9.62 -2.33 16.46
CA GLY A 315 9.89 -1.33 17.49
C GLY A 315 11.16 -0.53 17.18
N TYR A 316 12.17 -1.22 16.65
CA TYR A 316 13.42 -0.59 16.23
C TYR A 316 13.26 0.32 15.00
N LEU A 317 12.49 -0.09 13.98
CA LEU A 317 12.15 0.76 12.84
C LEU A 317 11.38 2.02 13.29
N THR A 318 10.38 1.85 14.16
CA THR A 318 9.60 2.97 14.71
C THR A 318 10.50 3.98 15.41
N ARG A 319 11.44 3.49 16.24
CA ARG A 319 12.44 4.35 16.89
C ARG A 319 13.26 5.14 15.86
N ARG A 320 13.77 4.49 14.81
CA ARG A 320 14.55 5.15 13.75
C ARG A 320 13.74 6.21 12.99
N LEU A 321 12.47 5.91 12.69
CA LEU A 321 11.59 6.86 12.03
C LEU A 321 11.38 8.11 12.89
N VAL A 322 11.17 7.96 14.20
CA VAL A 322 11.05 9.09 15.13
C VAL A 322 12.35 9.90 15.17
N ASP A 323 13.51 9.22 15.27
CA ASP A 323 14.82 9.89 15.34
C ASP A 323 15.12 10.75 14.10
N VAL A 324 14.63 10.37 12.92
CA VAL A 324 14.78 11.16 11.68
C VAL A 324 13.73 12.26 11.53
N ALA A 325 12.50 11.99 11.97
CA ALA A 325 11.36 12.86 11.69
C ALA A 325 11.04 13.86 12.81
N GLN A 326 11.60 13.70 14.02
CA GLN A 326 11.24 14.51 15.18
C GLN A 326 11.27 16.02 14.91
N ASP A 327 12.24 16.52 14.15
CA ASP A 327 12.41 17.97 13.91
C ASP A 327 11.41 18.55 12.89
N CYS A 328 10.52 17.71 12.33
CA CYS A 328 9.47 18.12 11.43
C CYS A 328 8.23 18.60 12.21
N ILE A 329 8.13 19.91 12.40
CA ILE A 329 7.07 20.62 13.13
C ILE A 329 6.36 21.61 12.19
N VAL A 330 5.07 21.86 12.42
CA VAL A 330 4.33 22.89 11.68
C VAL A 330 4.65 24.29 12.20
N ASN A 331 5.42 25.07 11.45
CA ASN A 331 5.96 26.36 11.91
C ASN A 331 5.38 27.59 11.20
N GLU A 332 4.85 27.43 9.99
CA GLU A 332 4.15 28.49 9.26
C GLU A 332 2.81 28.01 8.67
N VAL A 333 1.94 28.95 8.30
CA VAL A 333 0.62 28.61 7.73
C VAL A 333 0.76 28.20 6.27
N ASP A 334 1.51 28.98 5.49
CA ASP A 334 1.69 28.76 4.07
C ASP A 334 3.10 29.18 3.63
N CYS A 335 3.82 28.27 2.95
CA CYS A 335 5.13 28.56 2.36
C CYS A 335 5.05 29.24 0.98
N GLY A 336 3.86 29.36 0.37
CA GLY A 336 3.64 29.99 -0.94
C GLY A 336 4.07 29.15 -2.16
N THR A 337 4.47 27.88 -1.97
CA THR A 337 4.94 27.04 -3.07
C THR A 337 3.83 26.71 -4.07
N THR A 338 4.16 26.73 -5.35
CA THR A 338 3.33 26.23 -6.45
C THR A 338 3.76 24.82 -6.89
N ALA A 339 4.75 24.23 -6.24
CA ALA A 339 5.16 22.85 -6.49
C ALA A 339 4.26 21.86 -5.74
N GLY A 340 3.98 20.72 -6.35
CA GLY A 340 3.13 19.69 -5.75
C GLY A 340 3.24 18.37 -6.49
N ILE A 341 2.69 17.33 -5.86
CA ILE A 341 2.71 15.96 -6.38
C ILE A 341 1.38 15.64 -7.07
N THR A 342 1.46 14.85 -8.14
CA THR A 342 0.26 14.34 -8.82
C THR A 342 -0.21 13.07 -8.14
N VAL A 343 -1.47 13.04 -7.73
CA VAL A 343 -2.10 11.89 -7.06
C VAL A 343 -3.21 11.33 -7.94
N ALA A 344 -3.23 10.02 -8.11
CA ALA A 344 -4.24 9.26 -8.86
C ALA A 344 -4.89 8.18 -7.98
N ALA A 345 -6.04 7.64 -8.40
CA ALA A 345 -6.60 6.46 -7.76
C ALA A 345 -5.66 5.25 -7.88
N VAL A 346 -5.66 4.37 -6.88
CA VAL A 346 -4.85 3.15 -6.91
C VAL A 346 -5.74 2.01 -7.39
N ILE A 347 -5.40 1.49 -8.57
CA ILE A 347 -6.12 0.40 -9.23
C ILE A 347 -5.17 -0.79 -9.26
N ASP A 348 -5.64 -1.93 -8.78
CA ASP A 348 -4.92 -3.19 -8.85
C ASP A 348 -5.83 -4.24 -9.50
N ALA A 349 -5.34 -4.87 -10.57
CA ALA A 349 -6.08 -5.87 -11.34
C ALA A 349 -7.54 -5.50 -11.70
N GLY A 350 -7.83 -4.22 -11.95
CA GLY A 350 -9.16 -3.73 -12.30
C GLY A 350 -10.08 -3.41 -11.10
N GLU A 351 -9.66 -3.74 -9.88
CA GLU A 351 -10.32 -3.33 -8.64
C GLU A 351 -9.73 -2.00 -8.15
N VAL A 352 -10.60 -1.05 -7.79
CA VAL A 352 -10.17 0.21 -7.19
C VAL A 352 -9.94 -0.05 -5.70
N ILE A 353 -8.68 -0.19 -5.29
CA ILE A 353 -8.31 -0.39 -3.89
C ILE A 353 -8.60 0.89 -3.09
N THR A 354 -8.15 2.03 -3.61
CA THR A 354 -8.33 3.34 -2.98
C THR A 354 -8.80 4.34 -4.03
N SER A 355 -9.94 4.97 -3.77
CA SER A 355 -10.47 6.03 -4.63
C SER A 355 -9.57 7.27 -4.60
N LEU A 356 -9.73 8.13 -5.62
CA LEU A 356 -9.06 9.42 -5.64
C LEU A 356 -9.53 10.31 -4.48
N SER A 357 -10.83 10.29 -4.17
CA SER A 357 -11.48 11.04 -3.08
C SER A 357 -10.83 10.77 -1.72
N ASP A 358 -10.58 9.49 -1.39
CA ASP A 358 -9.96 9.09 -0.12
C ASP A 358 -8.51 9.57 0.00
N ARG A 359 -7.76 9.61 -1.10
CA ARG A 359 -6.35 10.07 -1.10
C ARG A 359 -6.23 11.59 -0.97
N VAL A 360 -7.14 12.34 -1.59
CA VAL A 360 -7.08 13.82 -1.62
C VAL A 360 -7.79 14.48 -0.44
N LEU A 361 -8.60 13.74 0.33
CA LEU A 361 -9.30 14.26 1.50
C LEU A 361 -8.33 14.93 2.49
N GLY A 362 -8.61 16.19 2.83
CA GLY A 362 -7.80 16.96 3.75
C GLY A 362 -6.44 17.38 3.19
N ARG A 363 -6.28 17.40 1.86
CA ARG A 363 -5.14 17.97 1.14
C ARG A 363 -5.52 19.29 0.47
N VAL A 364 -4.52 20.05 0.04
CA VAL A 364 -4.69 21.35 -0.61
C VAL A 364 -4.26 21.21 -2.07
N PRO A 365 -5.09 21.54 -3.07
CA PRO A 365 -4.71 21.46 -4.47
C PRO A 365 -3.84 22.65 -4.86
N VAL A 366 -2.90 22.42 -5.78
CA VAL A 366 -2.01 23.46 -6.32
C VAL A 366 -2.73 24.30 -7.39
N ALA A 367 -3.59 23.65 -8.17
CA ALA A 367 -4.37 24.25 -9.24
C ALA A 367 -5.86 24.04 -8.99
N ASP A 368 -6.70 24.85 -9.63
CA ASP A 368 -8.15 24.71 -9.55
C ASP A 368 -8.58 23.32 -10.03
N VAL A 369 -9.37 22.62 -9.21
CA VAL A 369 -9.93 21.31 -9.55
C VAL A 369 -11.22 21.57 -10.31
N VAL A 370 -11.22 21.32 -11.62
CA VAL A 370 -12.35 21.57 -12.51
C VAL A 370 -13.00 20.27 -12.97
N ASN A 371 -14.32 20.26 -13.12
CA ASN A 371 -15.03 19.15 -13.74
C ASN A 371 -14.89 19.23 -15.28
N PRO A 372 -14.32 18.19 -15.95
CA PRO A 372 -14.09 18.22 -17.38
C PRO A 372 -15.36 18.28 -18.24
N ALA A 373 -16.52 17.91 -17.69
CA ALA A 373 -17.77 17.84 -18.43
C ALA A 373 -18.46 19.20 -18.58
N ASN A 374 -18.28 20.12 -17.62
CA ASN A 374 -19.01 21.39 -17.56
C ASN A 374 -18.13 22.62 -17.25
N ASP A 375 -16.81 22.44 -17.13
CA ASP A 375 -15.83 23.47 -16.74
C ASP A 375 -16.13 24.17 -15.39
N GLU A 376 -16.89 23.52 -14.50
CA GLU A 376 -17.19 24.04 -13.18
C GLU A 376 -16.02 23.81 -12.21
N VAL A 377 -15.62 24.84 -11.48
CA VAL A 377 -14.57 24.74 -10.45
C VAL A 377 -15.17 24.09 -9.21
N ILE A 378 -14.71 22.89 -8.88
CA ILE A 378 -15.11 22.14 -7.69
C ILE A 378 -14.39 22.70 -6.46
N VAL A 379 -13.06 22.86 -6.54
CA VAL A 379 -12.22 23.37 -5.46
C VAL A 379 -11.18 24.33 -6.02
N LYS A 380 -11.01 25.49 -5.38
CA LYS A 380 -9.99 26.47 -5.78
C LYS A 380 -8.59 26.07 -5.32
N ALA A 381 -7.57 26.51 -6.05
CA ALA A 381 -6.18 26.41 -5.65
C ALA A 381 -5.97 27.02 -4.25
N GLY A 382 -5.26 26.29 -3.38
CA GLY A 382 -4.98 26.74 -2.01
C GLY A 382 -6.10 26.47 -0.99
N GLU A 383 -7.27 25.99 -1.41
CA GLU A 383 -8.38 25.65 -0.52
C GLU A 383 -8.30 24.18 -0.03
N LEU A 384 -8.62 23.93 1.23
CA LEU A 384 -8.60 22.57 1.78
C LEU A 384 -9.73 21.72 1.19
N ILE A 385 -9.42 20.54 0.66
CA ILE A 385 -10.42 19.59 0.19
C ILE A 385 -11.15 18.98 1.38
N SER A 386 -12.43 19.35 1.55
CA SER A 386 -13.35 18.85 2.57
C SER A 386 -14.29 17.78 2.01
N GLU A 387 -15.08 17.18 2.88
CA GLU A 387 -16.06 16.12 2.56
C GLU A 387 -17.12 16.57 1.55
N GLU A 388 -17.48 17.86 1.54
CA GLU A 388 -18.47 18.44 0.63
C GLU A 388 -18.00 18.39 -0.83
N HIS A 389 -16.69 18.43 -1.06
CA HIS A 389 -16.10 18.38 -2.38
C HIS A 389 -15.99 16.96 -2.94
N LEU A 390 -15.99 15.92 -2.09
CA LEU A 390 -15.70 14.55 -2.50
C LEU A 390 -16.73 14.00 -3.48
N GLY A 391 -18.02 14.25 -3.25
CA GLY A 391 -19.09 13.82 -4.16
C GLY A 391 -18.92 14.39 -5.56
N ALA A 392 -18.61 15.68 -5.66
CA ALA A 392 -18.36 16.34 -6.93
C ALA A 392 -17.07 15.84 -7.61
N ILE A 393 -16.01 15.53 -6.85
CA ILE A 393 -14.77 14.93 -7.38
C ILE A 393 -15.02 13.52 -7.94
N GLU A 394 -15.82 12.71 -7.25
CA GLU A 394 -16.20 11.36 -7.72
C GLU A 394 -17.08 11.43 -8.96
N GLU A 395 -18.09 12.31 -8.98
CA GLU A 395 -18.96 12.52 -10.15
C GLU A 395 -18.18 13.01 -11.37
N ALA A 396 -17.19 13.89 -11.16
CA ALA A 396 -16.32 14.39 -12.21
C ALA A 396 -15.40 13.29 -12.82
N ASN A 397 -15.22 12.15 -12.14
CA ASN A 397 -14.37 11.03 -12.57
C ASN A 397 -12.98 11.48 -13.05
N LEU A 398 -12.32 12.31 -12.24
CA LEU A 398 -10.98 12.84 -12.52
C LEU A 398 -9.94 11.71 -12.50
N VAL A 399 -8.99 11.74 -13.43
CA VAL A 399 -7.89 10.77 -13.50
C VAL A 399 -6.87 11.03 -12.40
N SER A 400 -6.50 12.30 -12.19
CA SER A 400 -5.52 12.71 -11.20
C SER A 400 -5.72 14.17 -10.75
N ILE A 401 -5.19 14.50 -9.57
CA ILE A 401 -5.20 15.86 -9.00
C ILE A 401 -3.79 16.21 -8.53
N LYS A 402 -3.32 17.42 -8.84
CA LYS A 402 -2.05 17.95 -8.34
C LYS A 402 -2.24 18.64 -6.99
N ILE A 403 -1.66 18.06 -5.94
CA ILE A 403 -1.80 18.52 -4.55
C ILE A 403 -0.47 19.01 -3.98
N ARG A 404 -0.56 19.90 -2.98
CA ARG A 404 0.58 20.27 -2.15
C ARG A 404 0.99 19.10 -1.26
N SER A 405 2.29 18.98 -1.01
CA SER A 405 2.86 17.90 -0.21
C SER A 405 3.91 18.43 0.75
N ALA A 406 4.13 17.70 1.85
CA ALA A 406 5.27 17.94 2.73
C ALA A 406 6.61 17.88 1.98
N LEU A 407 6.71 17.13 0.88
CA LEU A 407 7.93 17.00 0.08
C LEU A 407 8.30 18.27 -0.67
N THR A 408 7.32 18.93 -1.28
CA THR A 408 7.52 20.16 -2.06
C THR A 408 7.48 21.42 -1.21
N CYS A 409 7.39 21.27 0.11
CA CYS A 409 7.30 22.39 1.03
C CYS A 409 8.61 23.18 1.12
N GLU A 410 8.53 24.49 0.93
CA GLU A 410 9.69 25.41 0.93
C GLU A 410 10.00 26.00 2.31
N THR A 411 9.24 25.61 3.35
CA THR A 411 9.51 25.99 4.74
C THR A 411 10.92 25.58 5.17
N LYS A 412 11.72 26.53 5.66
CA LYS A 412 13.10 26.30 6.12
C LYS A 412 13.15 25.29 7.29
N ASN A 413 12.48 25.61 8.40
CA ASN A 413 12.40 24.73 9.58
C ASN A 413 11.03 24.05 9.63
N GLY A 414 10.96 22.76 9.31
CA GLY A 414 9.74 21.98 9.38
C GLY A 414 8.89 22.03 8.11
N VAL A 415 7.57 22.18 8.26
CA VAL A 415 6.57 22.14 7.17
C VAL A 415 5.49 23.20 7.42
N CYS A 416 4.88 23.74 6.37
CA CYS A 416 3.74 24.63 6.49
C CYS A 416 2.41 23.88 6.64
N ALA A 417 1.42 24.51 7.26
CA ALA A 417 0.09 23.93 7.47
C ALA A 417 -0.60 23.59 6.13
N ALA A 418 -0.46 24.41 5.10
CA ALA A 418 -1.07 24.18 3.79
C ALA A 418 -0.49 22.96 3.05
N CYS A 419 0.82 22.70 3.15
CA CYS A 419 1.44 21.52 2.52
C CYS A 419 1.11 20.21 3.25
N TYR A 420 0.90 20.26 4.56
CA TYR A 420 0.46 19.10 5.35
C TYR A 420 -1.06 18.85 5.25
N GLY A 421 -1.82 19.94 5.20
CA GLY A 421 -3.28 19.98 5.13
C GLY A 421 -3.96 19.75 6.48
N ARG A 422 -4.82 18.74 6.54
CA ARG A 422 -5.67 18.42 7.69
C ARG A 422 -4.94 17.54 8.72
N ASP A 423 -5.14 17.83 10.00
CA ASP A 423 -4.86 16.91 11.12
C ASP A 423 -5.94 15.81 11.14
N LEU A 424 -5.51 14.58 10.89
CA LEU A 424 -6.39 13.42 10.81
C LEU A 424 -6.94 13.01 12.18
N ALA A 425 -6.27 13.35 13.29
CA ALA A 425 -6.74 13.00 14.63
C ALA A 425 -7.90 13.88 15.12
N ARG A 426 -7.99 15.12 14.61
CA ARG A 426 -8.99 16.11 15.02
C ARG A 426 -9.97 16.52 13.91
N GLY A 427 -9.69 16.15 12.67
CA GLY A 427 -10.51 16.52 11.53
C GLY A 427 -10.52 18.01 11.21
N THR A 428 -9.56 18.79 11.71
CA THR A 428 -9.41 20.23 11.40
C THR A 428 -8.11 20.48 10.63
N PRO A 429 -7.92 21.66 10.00
CA PRO A 429 -6.58 22.07 9.55
C PRO A 429 -5.54 21.87 10.66
N VAL A 430 -4.32 21.47 10.28
CA VAL A 430 -3.27 21.18 11.27
C VAL A 430 -2.92 22.44 12.07
N ASN A 431 -2.75 22.28 13.38
CA ASN A 431 -2.45 23.38 14.27
C ASN A 431 -0.97 23.78 14.19
N MET A 432 -0.70 25.05 14.43
CA MET A 432 0.66 25.57 14.59
C MET A 432 1.36 24.90 15.78
N GLY A 433 2.60 24.47 15.58
CA GLY A 433 3.41 23.78 16.57
C GLY A 433 3.14 22.28 16.70
N GLU A 434 2.26 21.70 15.89
CA GLU A 434 2.01 20.25 15.92
C GLU A 434 3.24 19.47 15.42
N ALA A 435 3.65 18.44 16.15
CA ALA A 435 4.85 17.63 15.85
C ALA A 435 4.55 16.54 14.82
N VAL A 436 4.25 16.95 13.59
CA VAL A 436 3.79 16.06 12.50
C VAL A 436 4.78 14.95 12.15
N GLY A 437 6.08 15.16 12.34
CA GLY A 437 7.08 14.12 12.12
C GLY A 437 7.00 12.95 13.10
N VAL A 438 6.74 13.22 14.39
CA VAL A 438 6.54 12.16 15.39
C VAL A 438 5.23 11.40 15.11
N ILE A 439 4.17 12.13 14.73
CA ILE A 439 2.88 11.54 14.36
C ILE A 439 3.04 10.64 13.13
N ALA A 440 3.79 11.08 12.12
CA ALA A 440 4.07 10.30 10.91
C ALA A 440 4.84 9.01 11.23
N ALA A 441 5.92 9.11 12.02
CA ALA A 441 6.71 7.95 12.43
C ALA A 441 5.89 6.92 13.22
N GLN A 442 5.02 7.37 14.13
CA GLN A 442 4.12 6.49 14.87
C GLN A 442 3.04 5.87 13.99
N SER A 443 2.46 6.65 13.07
CA SER A 443 1.41 6.20 12.15
C SER A 443 1.92 5.16 11.14
N ILE A 444 3.23 5.06 10.93
CA ILE A 444 3.88 4.02 10.12
C ILE A 444 4.32 2.84 11.02
N GLY A 445 4.96 3.13 12.15
CA GLY A 445 5.58 2.13 13.01
C GLY A 445 4.60 1.28 13.84
N GLU A 446 3.53 1.87 14.36
CA GLU A 446 2.53 1.16 15.15
C GLU A 446 1.81 0.10 14.29
N PRO A 447 1.27 0.43 13.09
CA PRO A 447 0.69 -0.57 12.23
C PRO A 447 1.74 -1.56 11.71
N GLY A 448 2.98 -1.12 11.47
CA GLY A 448 4.08 -2.02 11.10
C GLY A 448 4.31 -3.13 12.12
N THR A 449 4.11 -2.83 13.41
CA THR A 449 4.19 -3.83 14.48
C THR A 449 2.97 -4.75 14.44
N GLN A 450 1.78 -4.21 14.16
CA GLN A 450 0.58 -5.01 13.95
C GLN A 450 0.71 -5.95 12.75
N LEU A 451 1.37 -5.55 11.66
CA LEU A 451 1.64 -6.43 10.51
C LEU A 451 2.41 -7.68 10.95
N THR A 452 3.47 -7.49 11.73
CA THR A 452 4.27 -8.61 12.25
C THR A 452 3.52 -9.51 13.23
N MET A 453 2.42 -9.03 13.82
CA MET A 453 1.58 -9.83 14.71
C MET A 453 0.43 -10.50 13.96
N ARG A 454 -0.37 -9.79 13.15
CA ARG A 454 -1.61 -10.33 12.57
C ARG A 454 -1.37 -11.38 11.49
N THR A 455 -0.40 -11.17 10.60
CA THR A 455 -0.25 -12.02 9.41
C THR A 455 0.19 -13.45 9.75
N PHE A 456 0.84 -13.64 10.91
CA PHE A 456 1.45 -14.92 11.28
C PHE A 456 0.58 -15.77 12.23
N HIS A 457 -0.59 -15.26 12.63
CA HIS A 457 -1.57 -15.98 13.46
C HIS A 457 -2.53 -16.85 12.67
N ILE A 458 -2.46 -16.85 11.33
CA ILE A 458 -3.31 -17.66 10.45
C ILE A 458 -2.86 -19.16 10.44
N GLY A 459 -1.83 -19.51 11.23
CA GLY A 459 -1.48 -20.89 11.53
C GLY A 459 -0.81 -21.65 10.37
N GLY A 460 -0.24 -20.92 9.41
CA GLY A 460 0.51 -21.49 8.29
C GLY A 460 -0.32 -21.88 7.07
N THR A 461 -1.60 -21.47 6.97
CA THR A 461 -2.39 -21.62 5.73
C THR A 461 -1.85 -20.72 4.64
N ALA A 462 -1.54 -21.29 3.47
CA ALA A 462 -1.13 -20.54 2.30
C ALA A 462 -2.34 -20.23 1.40
N GLN A 463 -2.39 -19.01 0.86
CA GLN A 463 -3.24 -18.67 -0.29
C GLN A 463 -2.32 -18.33 -1.46
N VAL A 464 -2.69 -18.80 -2.64
CA VAL A 464 -1.99 -18.49 -3.88
C VAL A 464 -2.82 -17.41 -4.57
N VAL A 465 -2.23 -16.22 -4.75
CA VAL A 465 -2.87 -15.11 -5.46
C VAL A 465 -1.97 -14.77 -6.65
N ASP A 466 -2.04 -15.59 -7.69
CA ASP A 466 -1.47 -15.24 -9.00
C ASP A 466 -2.64 -15.08 -9.98
N GLN A 467 -2.90 -13.84 -10.37
CA GLN A 467 -3.84 -13.53 -11.45
C GLN A 467 -3.05 -13.40 -12.76
N SER A 468 -3.55 -14.05 -13.81
CA SER A 468 -2.88 -14.14 -15.10
C SER A 468 -3.63 -13.40 -16.21
N PHE A 469 -4.38 -12.36 -15.86
CA PHE A 469 -5.22 -11.60 -16.77
C PHE A 469 -5.39 -10.13 -16.35
N ILE A 470 -5.73 -9.26 -17.31
CA ILE A 470 -6.10 -7.85 -17.09
C ILE A 470 -7.58 -7.67 -17.41
N GLU A 471 -8.31 -7.02 -16.52
CA GLU A 471 -9.70 -6.61 -16.70
C GLU A 471 -9.85 -5.09 -16.72
N SER A 472 -10.79 -4.59 -17.53
CA SER A 472 -11.09 -3.18 -17.63
C SER A 472 -11.80 -2.66 -16.37
N ASN A 473 -11.32 -1.54 -15.84
CA ASN A 473 -11.99 -0.81 -14.75
C ASN A 473 -13.02 0.22 -15.26
N ALA A 474 -13.01 0.55 -16.56
CA ALA A 474 -13.84 1.58 -17.17
C ALA A 474 -14.67 1.02 -18.33
N GLU A 475 -15.76 1.70 -18.65
CA GLU A 475 -16.47 1.49 -19.92
C GLU A 475 -15.99 2.51 -20.95
N GLY A 476 -15.92 2.09 -22.21
CA GLY A 476 -15.41 2.93 -23.28
C GLY A 476 -15.01 2.13 -24.50
N GLN A 477 -14.41 2.83 -25.44
CA GLN A 477 -13.84 2.25 -26.66
C GLN A 477 -12.35 1.93 -26.44
N VAL A 478 -11.94 0.74 -26.87
CA VAL A 478 -10.54 0.29 -26.83
C VAL A 478 -9.72 1.01 -27.90
N GLN A 479 -8.60 1.60 -27.49
CA GLN A 479 -7.58 2.17 -28.36
C GLN A 479 -6.21 1.60 -27.99
N ILE A 480 -5.53 0.95 -28.92
CA ILE A 480 -4.25 0.29 -28.73
C ILE A 480 -3.14 1.23 -29.23
N GLU A 481 -2.32 1.72 -28.32
CA GLU A 481 -1.11 2.47 -28.64
C GLU A 481 0.07 1.52 -28.92
N ASN A 482 0.91 1.91 -29.89
CA ASN A 482 2.09 1.16 -30.32
C ASN A 482 1.81 -0.30 -30.74
N ALA A 483 0.67 -0.54 -31.39
CA ALA A 483 0.18 -1.87 -31.77
C ALA A 483 1.22 -2.69 -32.55
N ASN A 484 1.94 -3.57 -31.84
CA ASN A 484 2.77 -4.63 -32.39
C ASN A 484 2.21 -5.97 -31.92
N ILE A 485 1.23 -6.47 -32.66
CA ILE A 485 0.40 -7.63 -32.33
C ILE A 485 0.40 -8.57 -33.53
N VAL A 486 0.48 -9.88 -33.27
CA VAL A 486 0.50 -10.90 -34.32
C VAL A 486 -0.48 -12.02 -33.98
N THR A 487 -1.07 -12.64 -35.00
CA THR A 487 -2.02 -13.75 -34.83
C THR A 487 -1.29 -15.10 -34.84
N ASP A 488 -1.48 -15.91 -33.79
CA ASP A 488 -0.88 -17.24 -33.65
C ASP A 488 -1.50 -18.29 -34.58
N SER A 489 -0.88 -19.48 -34.65
CA SER A 489 -1.39 -20.65 -35.40
C SER A 489 -2.81 -21.11 -35.00
N SER A 490 -3.28 -20.70 -33.81
CA SER A 490 -4.61 -21.01 -33.27
C SER A 490 -5.63 -19.88 -33.50
N GLY A 491 -5.26 -18.81 -34.22
CA GLY A 491 -6.13 -17.67 -34.52
C GLY A 491 -6.28 -16.66 -33.38
N ARG A 492 -5.39 -16.66 -32.38
CA ARG A 492 -5.42 -15.73 -31.24
C ARG A 492 -4.45 -14.58 -31.46
N SER A 493 -4.84 -13.37 -31.07
CA SER A 493 -3.98 -12.18 -31.13
C SER A 493 -2.99 -12.18 -29.95
N VAL A 494 -1.69 -12.06 -30.24
CA VAL A 494 -0.60 -12.11 -29.26
C VAL A 494 0.26 -10.86 -29.35
N VAL A 495 0.56 -10.27 -28.19
CA VAL A 495 1.35 -9.04 -28.06
C VAL A 495 2.84 -9.34 -28.26
N MET A 496 3.45 -8.69 -29.26
CA MET A 496 4.87 -8.81 -29.57
C MET A 496 5.69 -7.58 -29.15
N GLY A 497 5.06 -6.41 -29.06
CA GLY A 497 5.70 -5.19 -28.56
C GLY A 497 5.68 -5.08 -27.04
N ARG A 498 6.75 -4.53 -26.46
CA ARG A 498 6.86 -4.27 -25.02
C ARG A 498 6.22 -2.94 -24.59
N ASN A 499 6.01 -2.03 -25.54
CA ASN A 499 5.43 -0.71 -25.31
C ASN A 499 3.96 -0.62 -25.79
N VAL A 500 3.31 -1.78 -25.99
CA VAL A 500 1.89 -1.84 -26.35
C VAL A 500 1.07 -1.50 -25.12
N ALA A 501 0.18 -0.52 -25.24
CA ALA A 501 -0.75 -0.13 -24.18
C ALA A 501 -2.18 -0.11 -24.71
N ILE A 502 -3.12 -0.60 -23.91
CA ILE A 502 -4.56 -0.47 -24.16
C ILE A 502 -5.05 0.76 -23.40
N LYS A 503 -5.48 1.77 -24.14
CA LYS A 503 -6.23 2.90 -23.63
C LYS A 503 -7.72 2.65 -23.79
N ILE A 504 -8.49 3.09 -22.80
CA ILE A 504 -9.93 3.05 -22.82
C ILE A 504 -10.39 4.50 -22.88
N VAL A 505 -10.94 4.89 -24.01
CA VAL A 505 -11.42 6.26 -24.27
C VAL A 505 -12.93 6.31 -24.16
N ASP A 506 -13.44 7.39 -23.57
CA ASP A 506 -14.88 7.61 -23.50
C ASP A 506 -15.45 8.20 -24.82
N ALA A 507 -16.77 8.40 -24.86
CA ALA A 507 -17.45 8.99 -26.01
C ALA A 507 -17.02 10.43 -26.34
N ASN A 508 -16.33 11.12 -25.41
CA ASN A 508 -15.79 12.47 -25.58
C ASN A 508 -14.32 12.48 -26.01
N GLY A 509 -13.69 11.32 -26.20
CA GLY A 509 -12.29 11.18 -26.57
C GLY A 509 -11.31 11.42 -25.40
N LEU A 510 -11.80 11.41 -24.16
CA LEU A 510 -10.96 11.50 -22.96
C LEU A 510 -10.47 10.11 -22.56
N GLU A 511 -9.17 10.00 -22.28
CA GLU A 511 -8.55 8.79 -21.76
C GLU A 511 -9.06 8.51 -20.34
N ARG A 512 -9.69 7.34 -20.14
CA ARG A 512 -10.25 6.90 -18.86
C ARG A 512 -9.37 5.91 -18.12
N ALA A 513 -8.70 5.04 -18.86
CA ALA A 513 -7.75 4.08 -18.30
C ALA A 513 -6.70 3.73 -19.34
N SER A 514 -5.50 3.40 -18.87
CA SER A 514 -4.39 2.95 -19.71
C SER A 514 -3.71 1.77 -19.04
N HIS A 515 -3.60 0.65 -19.78
CA HIS A 515 -3.03 -0.60 -19.31
C HIS A 515 -1.89 -1.00 -20.24
N LYS A 516 -0.65 -0.95 -19.74
CA LYS A 516 0.52 -1.50 -20.45
C LYS A 516 0.41 -3.03 -20.50
N LEU A 517 0.59 -3.61 -21.68
CA LEU A 517 0.50 -5.06 -21.89
C LEU A 517 1.85 -5.74 -21.69
N THR A 518 1.81 -6.98 -21.20
CA THR A 518 2.99 -7.82 -21.09
C THR A 518 3.30 -8.51 -22.43
N TYR A 519 4.59 -8.68 -22.72
CA TYR A 519 5.04 -9.42 -23.90
C TYR A 519 4.53 -10.87 -23.86
N GLY A 520 3.96 -11.33 -24.97
CA GLY A 520 3.34 -12.65 -25.09
C GLY A 520 1.95 -12.78 -24.47
N ALA A 521 1.36 -11.69 -23.97
CA ALA A 521 -0.04 -11.67 -23.57
C ALA A 521 -0.95 -11.94 -24.77
N ARG A 522 -1.98 -12.76 -24.56
CA ARG A 522 -3.05 -13.05 -25.51
C ARG A 522 -4.16 -12.03 -25.32
N LEU A 523 -4.46 -11.29 -26.37
CA LEU A 523 -5.54 -10.30 -26.39
C LEU A 523 -6.90 -10.97 -26.52
N ARG A 524 -7.88 -10.43 -25.81
CA ARG A 524 -9.29 -10.83 -25.86
C ARG A 524 -10.18 -9.77 -26.53
N VAL A 525 -9.64 -8.58 -26.79
CA VAL A 525 -10.32 -7.42 -27.39
C VAL A 525 -9.51 -6.90 -28.57
N ASP A 526 -10.20 -6.32 -29.55
CA ASP A 526 -9.62 -5.71 -30.74
C ASP A 526 -9.72 -4.16 -30.70
N GLU A 527 -8.96 -3.49 -31.58
CA GLU A 527 -9.00 -2.03 -31.75
C GLU A 527 -10.41 -1.54 -32.06
N GLY A 528 -10.90 -0.58 -31.28
CA GLY A 528 -12.22 0.04 -31.48
C GLY A 528 -13.39 -0.72 -30.85
N ASP A 529 -13.16 -1.82 -30.14
CA ASP A 529 -14.20 -2.55 -29.42
C ASP A 529 -14.81 -1.70 -28.28
N GLU A 530 -16.13 -1.77 -28.13
CA GLU A 530 -16.83 -1.21 -26.97
C GLU A 530 -16.84 -2.23 -25.82
N ILE A 531 -16.22 -1.84 -24.70
CA ILE A 531 -16.09 -2.69 -23.52
C ILE A 531 -16.86 -2.13 -22.34
N LYS A 532 -17.36 -3.03 -21.49
CA LYS A 532 -17.95 -2.71 -20.19
C LYS A 532 -16.91 -2.90 -19.08
N ARG A 533 -17.15 -2.27 -17.94
CA ARG A 533 -16.39 -2.53 -16.71
C ARG A 533 -16.40 -4.03 -16.37
N GLY A 534 -15.22 -4.60 -16.10
CA GLY A 534 -14.99 -6.02 -15.85
C GLY A 534 -14.74 -6.87 -17.10
N ALA A 535 -14.67 -6.28 -18.31
CA ALA A 535 -14.30 -7.02 -19.51
C ALA A 535 -12.81 -7.40 -19.48
N ARG A 536 -12.51 -8.67 -19.78
CA ARG A 536 -11.13 -9.16 -19.89
C ARG A 536 -10.46 -8.61 -21.14
N LEU A 537 -9.35 -7.92 -20.97
CA LEU A 537 -8.58 -7.29 -22.04
C LEU A 537 -7.48 -8.23 -22.57
N ALA A 538 -6.72 -8.84 -21.67
CA ALA A 538 -5.60 -9.72 -22.02
C ALA A 538 -5.37 -10.81 -20.97
N GLU A 539 -4.76 -11.93 -21.37
CA GLU A 539 -4.38 -13.06 -20.50
C GLU A 539 -2.99 -13.59 -20.86
N TRP A 540 -2.24 -14.12 -19.89
CA TRP A 540 -0.92 -14.72 -20.11
C TRP A 540 -0.74 -16.01 -19.29
N GLU A 541 0.37 -16.71 -19.53
CA GLU A 541 0.77 -17.88 -18.75
C GLU A 541 1.52 -17.44 -17.49
N PRO A 542 1.05 -17.78 -16.27
CA PRO A 542 1.63 -17.25 -15.02
C PRO A 542 3.01 -17.83 -14.67
N TYR A 543 3.30 -19.06 -15.08
CA TYR A 543 4.49 -19.81 -14.65
C TYR A 543 5.58 -19.92 -15.72
N ALA A 544 5.40 -19.26 -16.87
CA ALA A 544 6.36 -19.31 -17.96
C ALA A 544 6.33 -18.01 -18.76
N ILE A 545 7.52 -17.45 -19.02
CA ILE A 545 7.67 -16.37 -19.99
C ILE A 545 7.94 -17.01 -21.35
N PRO A 546 7.00 -16.90 -22.32
CA PRO A 546 7.20 -17.48 -23.64
C PRO A 546 8.14 -16.60 -24.47
N ILE A 547 9.05 -17.23 -25.21
CA ILE A 547 9.83 -16.59 -26.29
C ILE A 547 9.09 -16.88 -27.59
N LEU A 548 8.57 -15.85 -28.25
CA LEU A 548 7.70 -15.97 -29.43
C LEU A 548 8.40 -15.50 -30.70
N THR A 549 7.96 -16.01 -31.86
CA THR A 549 8.42 -15.53 -33.18
C THR A 549 7.44 -14.52 -33.80
N GLU A 550 7.93 -13.43 -34.40
CA GLU A 550 7.13 -12.49 -35.19
C GLU A 550 6.84 -12.96 -36.62
N LEU A 551 7.57 -13.96 -37.10
CA LEU A 551 7.53 -14.39 -38.50
C LEU A 551 7.30 -15.89 -38.60
N GLU A 552 6.55 -16.28 -39.62
CA GLU A 552 6.44 -17.67 -40.06
C GLU A 552 7.76 -18.13 -40.72
N GLY A 553 8.13 -19.40 -40.56
CA GLY A 553 9.29 -19.98 -41.23
C GLY A 553 9.83 -21.23 -40.56
N THR A 554 11.02 -21.65 -40.97
CA THR A 554 11.68 -22.84 -40.42
C THR A 554 12.67 -22.43 -39.33
N VAL A 555 12.57 -23.06 -38.15
CA VAL A 555 13.47 -22.80 -37.02
C VAL A 555 14.81 -23.48 -37.23
N GLU A 556 15.91 -22.76 -37.04
CA GLU A 556 17.26 -23.33 -36.96
C GLU A 556 17.97 -22.86 -35.69
N PHE A 557 18.81 -23.74 -35.15
CA PHE A 557 19.57 -23.52 -33.94
C PHE A 557 20.93 -22.90 -34.28
N GLU A 558 21.22 -21.74 -33.68
CA GLU A 558 22.48 -21.02 -33.81
C GLU A 558 23.21 -21.04 -32.46
N ASP A 559 24.48 -21.44 -32.45
CA ASP A 559 25.33 -21.57 -31.24
C ASP A 559 24.75 -22.47 -30.11
N LEU A 560 23.78 -23.32 -30.45
CA LEU A 560 23.17 -24.33 -29.60
C LEU A 560 23.84 -25.69 -29.87
N VAL A 561 24.81 -26.05 -29.03
CA VAL A 561 25.64 -27.24 -29.13
C VAL A 561 25.38 -28.13 -27.91
N GLU A 562 25.00 -29.38 -28.17
CA GLU A 562 24.76 -30.39 -27.13
C GLU A 562 25.99 -30.58 -26.23
N GLY A 563 25.76 -30.59 -24.91
CA GLY A 563 26.78 -30.75 -23.87
C GLY A 563 27.58 -29.48 -23.55
N VAL A 564 27.38 -28.38 -24.29
CA VAL A 564 28.06 -27.09 -24.05
C VAL A 564 27.04 -25.97 -23.76
N SER A 565 26.13 -25.69 -24.70
CA SER A 565 25.06 -24.69 -24.53
C SER A 565 23.66 -25.29 -24.41
N ILE A 566 23.49 -26.57 -24.74
CA ILE A 566 22.28 -27.34 -24.40
C ILE A 566 22.68 -28.49 -23.47
N THR A 567 21.95 -28.62 -22.36
CA THR A 567 21.98 -29.81 -21.53
C THR A 567 20.64 -30.52 -21.66
N GLU A 568 20.68 -31.82 -21.97
CA GLU A 568 19.50 -32.67 -21.79
C GLU A 568 19.35 -32.93 -20.29
N VAL A 569 18.28 -32.40 -19.73
CA VAL A 569 17.83 -32.74 -18.38
C VAL A 569 16.81 -33.85 -18.56
N THR A 570 17.24 -35.07 -18.27
CA THR A 570 16.33 -36.21 -18.18
C THR A 570 15.71 -36.20 -16.80
N ASP A 571 14.39 -36.19 -16.73
CA ASP A 571 13.69 -36.40 -15.48
C ASP A 571 13.86 -37.87 -15.05
N GLU A 572 14.44 -38.09 -13.87
CA GLU A 572 14.75 -39.43 -13.35
C GLU A 572 13.50 -40.31 -13.15
N ALA A 573 12.32 -39.70 -13.01
CA ALA A 573 11.06 -40.42 -12.78
C ALA A 573 10.34 -40.80 -14.09
N THR A 574 10.36 -39.92 -15.09
CA THR A 574 9.56 -40.08 -16.32
C THR A 574 10.41 -40.61 -17.49
N GLY A 575 11.74 -40.44 -17.40
CA GLY A 575 12.67 -40.81 -18.48
C GLY A 575 12.60 -39.90 -19.70
N ILE A 576 11.80 -38.84 -19.66
CA ILE A 576 11.67 -37.86 -20.74
C ILE A 576 12.77 -36.81 -20.60
N SER A 577 13.48 -36.58 -21.70
CA SER A 577 14.55 -35.60 -21.76
C SER A 577 14.02 -34.27 -22.29
N GLN A 578 14.26 -33.21 -21.52
CA GLN A 578 14.02 -31.84 -21.95
C GLN A 578 15.35 -31.18 -22.30
N ARG A 579 15.37 -30.43 -23.40
CA ARG A 579 16.55 -29.65 -23.79
C ARG A 579 16.47 -28.30 -23.09
N VAL A 580 17.41 -28.07 -22.17
CA VAL A 580 17.51 -26.83 -21.40
C VAL A 580 18.77 -26.10 -21.83
N VAL A 581 18.67 -24.78 -22.03
CA VAL A 581 19.83 -23.94 -22.33
C VAL A 581 20.72 -23.86 -21.09
N ALA A 582 21.97 -24.27 -21.24
CA ALA A 582 22.97 -24.28 -20.18
C ALA A 582 23.86 -23.04 -20.25
N ASP A 583 24.48 -22.68 -19.12
CA ASP A 583 25.45 -21.59 -19.08
C ASP A 583 26.75 -21.98 -19.78
N SER A 584 26.84 -21.65 -21.08
CA SER A 584 28.02 -21.85 -21.91
C SER A 584 29.20 -20.96 -21.51
N SER A 585 28.96 -19.86 -20.78
CA SER A 585 29.99 -18.89 -20.38
C SER A 585 30.95 -19.42 -19.31
N SER A 586 30.49 -20.38 -18.51
CA SER A 586 31.28 -21.07 -17.49
C SER A 586 32.30 -22.05 -18.07
N GLN A 587 32.11 -22.49 -19.32
CA GLN A 587 32.95 -23.49 -19.98
C GLN A 587 33.93 -22.85 -20.98
N ALA A 588 35.20 -23.25 -20.93
CA ALA A 588 36.25 -22.69 -21.82
C ALA A 588 35.98 -22.93 -23.33
N ARG A 589 35.18 -23.93 -23.68
CA ARG A 589 34.74 -24.23 -25.07
C ARG A 589 33.49 -23.47 -25.52
N GLY A 590 32.78 -22.82 -24.60
CA GLY A 590 31.48 -22.17 -24.84
C GLY A 590 31.46 -20.66 -24.61
N ALA A 591 32.60 -20.05 -24.24
CA ALA A 591 32.68 -18.64 -23.84
C ALA A 591 32.23 -17.63 -24.93
N ASP A 592 32.36 -18.01 -26.21
CA ASP A 592 31.97 -17.18 -27.36
C ASP A 592 30.60 -17.58 -27.96
N LEU A 593 29.98 -18.67 -27.50
CA LEU A 593 28.68 -19.12 -28.01
C LEU A 593 27.56 -18.18 -27.55
N LYS A 594 26.68 -17.79 -28.47
CA LYS A 594 25.47 -17.00 -28.19
C LYS A 594 24.22 -17.80 -28.55
N PRO A 595 23.73 -18.66 -27.65
CA PRO A 595 22.60 -19.55 -27.94
C PRO A 595 21.40 -18.76 -28.46
N ALA A 596 20.98 -19.03 -29.69
CA ALA A 596 19.87 -18.34 -30.33
C ALA A 596 19.09 -19.28 -31.27
N MET A 597 17.83 -18.94 -31.50
CA MET A 597 17.02 -19.52 -32.57
C MET A 597 16.84 -18.50 -33.68
N VAL A 598 17.04 -18.94 -34.92
CA VAL A 598 16.82 -18.11 -36.11
C VAL A 598 15.68 -18.68 -36.95
N ILE A 599 14.91 -17.78 -37.56
CA ILE A 599 13.83 -18.15 -38.48
C ILE A 599 14.32 -17.97 -39.92
N LYS A 600 14.32 -19.05 -40.69
CA LYS A 600 14.77 -19.06 -42.09
C LYS A 600 13.61 -19.08 -43.06
N ASP A 601 13.85 -18.53 -44.25
CA ASP A 601 12.98 -18.68 -45.40
C ASP A 601 13.19 -20.05 -46.09
N GLY A 602 12.32 -20.40 -47.03
CA GLY A 602 12.45 -21.64 -47.82
C GLY A 602 13.70 -21.73 -48.71
N LYS A 603 14.59 -20.73 -48.68
CA LYS A 603 15.89 -20.70 -49.38
C LYS A 603 17.09 -20.75 -48.41
N GLY A 604 16.84 -20.88 -47.10
CA GLY A 604 17.86 -21.02 -46.06
C GLY A 604 18.49 -19.71 -45.58
N ALA A 605 17.96 -18.56 -45.98
CA ALA A 605 18.40 -17.25 -45.47
C ALA A 605 17.57 -16.85 -44.24
N VAL A 606 18.20 -16.22 -43.24
CA VAL A 606 17.50 -15.71 -42.05
C VAL A 606 16.56 -14.59 -42.48
N LYS A 607 15.28 -14.69 -42.12
CA LYS A 607 14.28 -13.65 -42.41
C LYS A 607 14.63 -12.39 -41.63
N LYS A 608 14.24 -11.23 -42.16
CA LYS A 608 14.36 -9.95 -41.46
C LYS A 608 13.03 -9.57 -40.82
N LEU A 609 13.10 -9.09 -39.58
CA LEU A 609 12.01 -8.52 -38.80
C LEU A 609 11.54 -7.19 -39.41
N SER A 610 10.38 -6.72 -38.94
CA SER A 610 9.77 -5.44 -39.35
C SER A 610 10.66 -4.22 -39.09
N ASN A 611 11.52 -4.30 -38.07
CA ASN A 611 12.52 -3.28 -37.69
C ASN A 611 13.83 -3.33 -38.52
N GLY A 612 13.96 -4.28 -39.46
CA GLY A 612 15.13 -4.43 -40.32
C GLY A 612 16.24 -5.35 -39.79
N ASN A 613 16.10 -5.85 -38.55
CA ASN A 613 17.02 -6.79 -37.93
C ASN A 613 16.79 -8.23 -38.40
N GLU A 614 17.77 -9.11 -38.20
CA GLU A 614 17.60 -10.54 -38.45
C GLU A 614 16.63 -11.15 -37.42
N ALA A 615 15.77 -12.08 -37.83
CA ALA A 615 14.86 -12.82 -36.97
C ALA A 615 15.63 -13.84 -36.12
N ARG A 616 16.46 -13.32 -35.21
CA ARG A 616 17.33 -14.04 -34.28
C ARG A 616 16.85 -13.77 -32.86
N TYR A 617 16.40 -14.83 -32.20
CA TYR A 617 15.91 -14.80 -30.82
C TYR A 617 16.96 -15.42 -29.91
N ILE A 618 17.59 -14.58 -29.08
CA ILE A 618 18.60 -15.03 -28.12
C ILE A 618 17.90 -15.75 -26.97
N LEU A 619 18.42 -16.92 -26.59
CA LEU A 619 17.87 -17.72 -25.51
C LEU A 619 18.63 -17.46 -24.20
N ALA A 620 17.89 -17.30 -23.11
CA ALA A 620 18.46 -17.19 -21.78
C ALA A 620 18.87 -18.57 -21.22
N VAL A 621 19.82 -18.56 -20.29
CA VAL A 621 20.18 -19.75 -19.51
C VAL A 621 18.95 -20.21 -18.71
N GLY A 622 18.67 -21.51 -18.73
CA GLY A 622 17.50 -22.10 -18.09
C GLY A 622 16.23 -22.13 -18.97
N ALA A 623 16.26 -21.53 -20.17
CA ALA A 623 15.15 -21.64 -21.11
C ALA A 623 14.97 -23.10 -21.59
N ILE A 624 13.74 -23.58 -21.58
CA ILE A 624 13.34 -24.90 -22.07
C ILE A 624 12.93 -24.75 -23.54
N LEU A 625 13.59 -25.50 -24.42
CA LEU A 625 13.32 -25.45 -25.86
C LEU A 625 11.98 -26.15 -26.14
N SER A 626 11.06 -25.47 -26.82
CA SER A 626 9.72 -26.02 -27.16
C SER A 626 9.62 -26.57 -28.58
N VAL A 627 10.59 -26.25 -29.44
CA VAL A 627 10.62 -26.64 -30.86
C VAL A 627 11.92 -27.34 -31.23
N GLU A 628 11.84 -28.25 -32.21
CA GLU A 628 13.00 -28.94 -32.78
C GLU A 628 13.57 -28.17 -33.98
N PRO A 629 14.88 -28.30 -34.27
CA PRO A 629 15.47 -27.70 -35.46
C PRO A 629 14.83 -28.29 -36.73
N GLY A 630 14.43 -27.43 -37.66
CA GLY A 630 13.72 -27.81 -38.88
C GLY A 630 12.19 -27.77 -38.77
N SER A 631 11.64 -27.45 -37.59
CA SER A 631 10.19 -27.29 -37.42
C SER A 631 9.67 -26.04 -38.14
N GLU A 632 8.49 -26.14 -38.74
CA GLU A 632 7.76 -24.97 -39.26
C GLU A 632 6.97 -24.32 -38.13
N VAL A 633 7.16 -23.01 -37.94
CA VAL A 633 6.46 -22.19 -36.95
C VAL A 633 5.71 -21.06 -37.64
N HIS A 634 4.55 -20.69 -37.11
CA HIS A 634 3.81 -19.50 -37.50
C HIS A 634 4.21 -18.33 -36.61
N ALA A 635 3.90 -17.12 -37.07
CA ALA A 635 4.07 -15.95 -36.22
C ALA A 635 3.17 -16.06 -34.98
N GLY A 636 3.66 -15.66 -33.80
CA GLY A 636 3.00 -15.84 -32.51
C GLY A 636 3.24 -17.20 -31.84
N ASP A 637 3.87 -18.17 -32.50
CA ASP A 637 4.18 -19.47 -31.88
C ASP A 637 5.36 -19.39 -30.91
N THR A 638 5.35 -20.25 -29.88
CA THR A 638 6.38 -20.29 -28.83
C THR A 638 7.60 -21.13 -29.24
N LEU A 639 8.77 -20.51 -29.25
CA LEU A 639 10.07 -21.13 -29.54
C LEU A 639 10.67 -21.80 -28.30
N ALA A 640 10.61 -21.10 -27.16
CA ALA A 640 11.14 -21.57 -25.89
C ALA A 640 10.35 -20.96 -24.73
N ARG A 641 10.45 -21.57 -23.56
CA ARG A 641 9.80 -21.09 -22.33
C ARG A 641 10.82 -20.92 -21.25
N ILE A 642 10.79 -19.78 -20.56
CA ILE A 642 11.58 -19.56 -19.37
C ILE A 642 10.66 -19.86 -18.18
N PRO A 643 10.90 -20.95 -17.42
CA PRO A 643 10.13 -21.20 -16.21
C PRO A 643 10.41 -20.09 -15.20
N THR A 644 9.36 -19.50 -14.65
CA THR A 644 9.49 -18.57 -13.52
C THR A 644 9.64 -19.37 -12.22
N GLU A 645 10.18 -18.74 -11.17
CA GLU A 645 10.24 -19.38 -9.85
C GLU A 645 8.82 -19.84 -9.46
N GLY A 646 8.70 -21.07 -8.93
CA GLY A 646 7.41 -21.74 -8.73
C GLY A 646 6.47 -20.98 -7.80
N ALA A 647 5.24 -21.48 -7.66
CA ALA A 647 4.20 -20.93 -6.80
C ALA A 647 4.66 -20.97 -5.33
N THR A 648 5.50 -20.01 -4.96
CA THR A 648 5.78 -19.67 -3.60
C THR A 648 4.47 -19.12 -3.04
N SER A 649 4.16 -19.44 -1.78
CA SER A 649 3.12 -18.66 -1.11
C SER A 649 3.48 -17.20 -1.35
N SER A 650 2.50 -16.36 -1.70
CA SER A 650 2.64 -14.91 -1.67
C SER A 650 2.83 -14.48 -0.21
N ASP A 651 3.89 -14.96 0.41
CA ASP A 651 4.36 -14.57 1.72
C ASP A 651 5.12 -13.29 1.45
N ILE A 652 4.34 -12.24 1.18
CA ILE A 652 4.65 -10.88 1.60
C ILE A 652 6.13 -10.56 1.29
N THR A 653 6.54 -10.50 0.02
CA THR A 653 7.96 -10.56 -0.41
C THR A 653 8.85 -9.38 0.03
N GLY A 654 8.43 -8.61 1.01
CA GLY A 654 9.32 -8.55 2.17
C GLY A 654 8.73 -8.00 3.45
N GLY A 655 7.40 -7.96 3.62
CA GLY A 655 6.71 -7.45 4.81
C GLY A 655 7.38 -6.20 5.37
N LEU A 656 7.56 -6.17 6.69
CA LEU A 656 8.29 -5.09 7.33
C LEU A 656 9.76 -4.96 6.90
N PRO A 657 10.54 -6.06 6.68
CA PRO A 657 11.88 -5.96 6.10
C PRO A 657 11.98 -5.14 4.82
N ARG A 658 11.02 -5.28 3.89
CA ARG A 658 10.98 -4.49 2.64
C ARG A 658 10.79 -3.01 2.92
N VAL A 659 9.84 -2.68 3.78
CA VAL A 659 9.61 -1.29 4.23
C VAL A 659 10.89 -0.71 4.86
N ALA A 660 11.58 -1.50 5.69
CA ALA A 660 12.85 -1.10 6.27
C ALA A 660 13.95 -0.92 5.22
N GLU A 661 14.04 -1.76 4.19
CA GLU A 661 15.01 -1.62 3.10
C GLU A 661 14.77 -0.34 2.27
N LEU A 662 13.50 -0.01 2.00
CA LEU A 662 13.09 1.21 1.30
C LEU A 662 13.46 2.46 2.10
N PHE A 663 13.15 2.50 3.40
CA PHE A 663 13.54 3.62 4.27
C PHE A 663 15.04 3.70 4.53
N GLU A 664 15.78 2.59 4.46
CA GLU A 664 17.25 2.62 4.50
C GLU A 664 17.88 2.97 3.15
N ALA A 665 17.08 3.23 2.12
CA ALA A 665 17.51 3.54 0.75
C ALA A 665 18.58 2.55 0.25
N ARG A 666 18.45 1.27 0.59
CA ARG A 666 19.43 0.24 0.20
C ARG A 666 19.28 -0.07 -1.27
N ARG A 667 20.41 -0.19 -1.98
CA ARG A 667 20.41 -0.74 -3.34
C ARG A 667 20.11 -2.24 -3.26
N PRO A 668 19.06 -2.73 -3.93
CA PRO A 668 18.81 -4.16 -4.04
C PRO A 668 20.02 -4.87 -4.66
N LYS A 669 20.30 -6.10 -4.19
CA LYS A 669 21.40 -6.91 -4.76
C LYS A 669 21.17 -7.16 -6.25
N ASP A 670 19.94 -7.48 -6.59
CA ASP A 670 19.45 -7.63 -7.96
C ASP A 670 18.53 -6.47 -8.32
N HIS A 671 19.10 -5.26 -8.42
CA HIS A 671 18.35 -4.09 -8.86
C HIS A 671 18.10 -4.13 -10.37
N ALA A 672 16.95 -3.59 -10.76
CA ALA A 672 16.67 -3.23 -12.12
C ALA A 672 17.60 -2.10 -12.59
N ILE A 673 17.90 -2.10 -13.89
CA ILE A 673 18.62 -1.01 -14.55
C ILE A 673 17.61 -0.26 -15.40
N ILE A 674 17.56 1.06 -15.21
CA ILE A 674 16.63 1.98 -15.87
C ILE A 674 17.38 2.77 -16.93
N ALA A 675 16.74 3.05 -18.06
CA ALA A 675 17.28 3.92 -19.10
C ALA A 675 17.35 5.38 -18.63
N GLU A 676 18.54 5.99 -18.71
CA GLU A 676 18.80 7.39 -18.33
C GLU A 676 18.37 8.38 -19.41
N ILE A 677 18.34 7.91 -20.66
CA ILE A 677 18.03 8.69 -21.86
C ILE A 677 17.03 7.94 -22.75
N THR A 678 16.22 8.69 -23.49
CA THR A 678 15.36 8.14 -24.54
C THR A 678 16.19 7.91 -25.79
N GLY A 679 16.10 6.73 -26.39
CA GLY A 679 16.88 6.41 -27.58
C GLY A 679 16.78 4.98 -28.07
N ARG A 680 17.60 4.67 -29.07
CA ARG A 680 17.68 3.33 -29.67
C ARG A 680 18.75 2.49 -28.99
N VAL A 681 18.40 1.24 -28.67
CA VAL A 681 19.30 0.29 -28.04
C VAL A 681 20.23 -0.36 -29.07
N GLU A 682 21.53 -0.31 -28.83
CA GLU A 682 22.58 -1.02 -29.56
C GLU A 682 23.38 -1.92 -28.59
N PHE A 683 23.68 -3.16 -29.01
CA PHE A 683 24.54 -4.03 -28.23
C PHE A 683 26.00 -3.84 -28.63
N GLY A 684 26.76 -3.18 -27.76
CA GLY A 684 28.19 -3.00 -27.93
C GLY A 684 28.99 -4.30 -27.73
N ARG A 685 30.31 -4.22 -27.95
CA ARG A 685 31.21 -5.35 -27.72
C ARG A 685 31.24 -5.72 -26.23
N ASP A 686 31.00 -6.99 -25.94
CA ASP A 686 31.05 -7.55 -24.59
C ASP A 686 32.37 -7.24 -23.87
N TYR A 687 32.28 -6.95 -22.57
CA TYR A 687 33.41 -6.68 -21.71
C TYR A 687 33.48 -7.68 -20.56
N LYS A 688 34.42 -8.64 -20.65
CA LYS A 688 34.53 -9.76 -19.70
C LYS A 688 33.19 -10.52 -19.59
N ASN A 689 32.68 -10.70 -18.38
CA ASN A 689 31.39 -11.37 -18.11
C ASN A 689 30.19 -10.40 -18.12
N LYS A 690 30.37 -9.17 -18.62
CA LYS A 690 29.30 -8.18 -18.75
C LYS A 690 29.03 -7.89 -20.23
N ARG A 691 27.75 -7.82 -20.58
CA ARG A 691 27.23 -7.34 -21.86
C ARG A 691 27.15 -5.81 -21.82
N ARG A 692 27.61 -5.17 -22.89
CA ARG A 692 27.54 -3.71 -23.02
C ARG A 692 26.31 -3.33 -23.82
N ILE A 693 25.49 -2.45 -23.28
CA ILE A 693 24.30 -1.91 -23.92
C ILE A 693 24.54 -0.43 -24.09
N ILE A 694 24.35 0.09 -25.29
CA ILE A 694 24.55 1.49 -25.62
C ILE A 694 23.19 2.03 -26.05
N ILE A 695 22.74 3.11 -25.43
CA ILE A 695 21.53 3.82 -25.87
C ILE A 695 21.97 5.02 -26.67
N HIS A 696 21.59 5.06 -27.94
CA HIS A 696 21.83 6.20 -28.83
C HIS A 696 20.64 7.17 -28.75
N PRO A 697 20.84 8.40 -28.26
CA PRO A 697 19.76 9.37 -28.17
C PRO A 697 19.22 9.72 -29.56
N GLU A 698 17.93 10.02 -29.65
CA GLU A 698 17.34 10.53 -30.89
C GLU A 698 17.76 11.98 -31.18
N GLU A 699 18.11 12.73 -30.11
CA GLU A 699 18.62 14.09 -30.21
C GLU A 699 20.14 14.11 -30.45
N ALA A 700 20.58 14.79 -31.51
CA ALA A 700 21.96 14.76 -31.99
C ALA A 700 23.00 15.45 -31.06
N ASP A 701 22.55 16.24 -30.08
CA ASP A 701 23.41 16.99 -29.15
C ASP A 701 23.73 16.23 -27.84
N MET A 702 23.16 15.03 -27.63
CA MET A 702 23.44 14.20 -26.45
C MET A 702 24.42 13.06 -26.75
N GLU A 703 25.32 12.77 -25.80
CA GLU A 703 26.26 11.65 -25.92
C GLU A 703 25.55 10.30 -25.65
N PRO A 704 25.96 9.20 -26.32
CA PRO A 704 25.44 7.88 -26.03
C PRO A 704 25.77 7.42 -24.60
N VAL A 705 24.79 6.85 -23.90
CA VAL A 705 24.97 6.32 -22.54
C VAL A 705 25.16 4.81 -22.59
N GLU A 706 26.09 4.29 -21.79
CA GLU A 706 26.49 2.89 -21.81
C GLU A 706 26.23 2.18 -20.48
N TYR A 707 25.61 1.00 -20.57
CA TYR A 707 25.29 0.13 -19.44
C TYR A 707 26.08 -1.17 -19.52
N LEU A 708 26.53 -1.68 -18.36
CA LEU A 708 27.24 -2.95 -18.23
C LEU A 708 26.40 -3.96 -17.45
N VAL A 709 25.74 -4.87 -18.17
CA VAL A 709 24.82 -5.86 -17.62
C VAL A 709 25.48 -7.23 -17.49
N PRO A 710 25.33 -7.98 -16.37
CA PRO A 710 25.81 -9.36 -16.30
C PRO A 710 25.19 -10.26 -17.38
N LYS A 711 26.00 -11.06 -18.11
CA LYS A 711 25.51 -11.91 -19.21
C LYS A 711 24.47 -12.97 -18.80
N ALA A 712 24.46 -13.36 -17.53
CA ALA A 712 23.53 -14.36 -16.99
C ALA A 712 22.10 -13.83 -16.79
N LYS A 713 21.90 -12.50 -16.76
CA LYS A 713 20.58 -11.91 -16.54
C LYS A 713 19.81 -11.83 -17.86
N HIS A 714 18.52 -12.16 -17.79
CA HIS A 714 17.58 -11.94 -18.88
C HIS A 714 17.40 -10.44 -19.12
N LEU A 715 17.44 -10.03 -20.38
CA LEU A 715 17.24 -8.65 -20.79
C LEU A 715 15.81 -8.46 -21.26
N SER A 716 15.19 -7.38 -20.80
CA SER A 716 13.87 -6.99 -21.25
C SER A 716 13.90 -6.22 -22.57
N VAL A 717 15.01 -6.18 -23.29
CA VAL A 717 15.17 -5.31 -24.46
C VAL A 717 15.91 -6.03 -25.58
N GLN A 718 15.52 -5.77 -26.82
CA GLN A 718 16.16 -6.28 -28.03
C GLN A 718 16.96 -5.19 -28.74
N GLU A 719 17.77 -5.61 -29.71
CA GLU A 719 18.58 -4.69 -30.51
C GLU A 719 17.66 -3.86 -31.40
N GLY A 720 17.87 -2.54 -31.44
CA GLY A 720 17.05 -1.61 -32.22
C GLY A 720 15.74 -1.19 -31.56
N ASP A 721 15.41 -1.68 -30.36
CA ASP A 721 14.26 -1.21 -29.59
C ASP A 721 14.41 0.29 -29.26
N VAL A 722 13.31 1.03 -29.37
CA VAL A 722 13.22 2.42 -28.93
C VAL A 722 12.71 2.41 -27.51
N ILE A 723 13.50 2.98 -26.60
CA ILE A 723 13.23 2.98 -25.16
C ILE A 723 13.10 4.42 -24.69
N GLU A 724 12.11 4.66 -23.85
CA GLU A 724 11.91 5.95 -23.19
C GLU A 724 12.74 6.07 -21.91
N LYS A 725 13.16 7.30 -21.60
CA LYS A 725 13.81 7.60 -20.32
C LYS A 725 12.92 7.12 -19.17
N GLY A 726 13.48 6.33 -18.27
CA GLY A 726 12.75 5.73 -17.15
C GLY A 726 12.28 4.29 -17.38
N GLU A 727 12.43 3.71 -18.57
CA GLU A 727 12.05 2.33 -18.83
C GLU A 727 13.10 1.31 -18.37
N TYR A 728 12.62 0.09 -18.06
CA TYR A 728 13.42 -0.99 -17.51
C TYR A 728 14.20 -1.75 -18.60
N LEU A 729 15.52 -1.78 -18.51
CA LEU A 729 16.41 -2.62 -19.32
C LEU A 729 16.55 -4.04 -18.79
N ILE A 730 16.35 -4.20 -17.48
CA ILE A 730 16.35 -5.47 -16.76
C ILE A 730 15.19 -5.43 -15.79
N ASP A 731 14.38 -6.49 -15.78
CA ASP A 731 13.30 -6.66 -14.83
C ASP A 731 13.84 -6.84 -13.41
N GLY A 732 13.20 -6.18 -12.45
CA GLY A 732 13.58 -6.23 -11.04
C GLY A 732 13.14 -4.97 -10.28
N HIS A 733 13.49 -4.91 -8.99
CA HIS A 733 13.18 -3.71 -8.21
C HIS A 733 14.17 -2.59 -8.54
N PRO A 734 13.70 -1.40 -8.94
CA PRO A 734 14.58 -0.28 -9.23
C PRO A 734 15.27 0.21 -7.95
N ALA A 735 16.51 0.67 -8.09
CA ALA A 735 17.21 1.30 -6.99
C ALA A 735 16.69 2.75 -6.81
N PRO A 736 16.27 3.16 -5.59
CA PRO A 736 15.77 4.51 -5.35
C PRO A 736 16.76 5.63 -5.77
N HIS A 737 18.06 5.38 -5.65
CA HIS A 737 19.11 6.33 -6.07
C HIS A 737 19.11 6.60 -7.57
N ASP A 738 18.82 5.56 -8.36
CA ASP A 738 18.85 5.67 -9.82
C ASP A 738 17.57 6.39 -10.29
N ILE A 739 16.43 6.16 -9.63
CA ILE A 739 15.19 6.93 -9.87
C ILE A 739 15.41 8.42 -9.58
N LEU A 740 16.07 8.75 -8.47
CA LEU A 740 16.36 10.15 -8.12
C LEU A 740 17.19 10.85 -9.20
N ALA A 741 18.23 10.17 -9.68
CA ALA A 741 19.15 10.72 -10.67
C ALA A 741 18.49 10.91 -12.05
N ILE A 742 17.61 9.98 -12.43
CA ILE A 742 17.00 9.93 -13.76
C ILE A 742 15.69 10.73 -13.81
N SER A 743 14.75 10.37 -12.95
CA SER A 743 13.36 10.85 -12.98
C SER A 743 13.09 12.00 -12.02
N GLY A 744 14.02 12.27 -11.09
CA GLY A 744 13.95 13.39 -10.16
C GLY A 744 13.21 13.08 -8.85
N VAL A 745 13.02 14.12 -8.04
CA VAL A 745 12.49 14.01 -6.66
C VAL A 745 11.01 13.62 -6.63
N GLU A 746 10.20 14.15 -7.54
CA GLU A 746 8.76 13.90 -7.59
C GLU A 746 8.46 12.42 -7.87
N GLU A 747 9.12 11.86 -8.89
CA GLU A 747 8.95 10.45 -9.27
C GLU A 747 9.50 9.49 -8.21
N LEU A 748 10.67 9.80 -7.64
CA LEU A 748 11.21 9.04 -6.50
C LEU A 748 10.21 8.98 -5.35
N ALA A 749 9.63 10.12 -5.00
CA ALA A 749 8.71 10.20 -3.89
C ALA A 749 7.43 9.40 -4.18
N ALA A 750 6.87 9.54 -5.38
CA ALA A 750 5.71 8.76 -5.80
C ALA A 750 5.99 7.26 -5.72
N TYR A 751 7.15 6.82 -6.21
CA TYR A 751 7.60 5.43 -6.12
C TYR A 751 7.72 4.95 -4.66
N LEU A 752 8.42 5.68 -3.79
CA LEU A 752 8.59 5.30 -2.39
C LEU A 752 7.26 5.26 -1.63
N VAL A 753 6.38 6.24 -1.85
CA VAL A 753 5.06 6.28 -1.23
C VAL A 753 4.24 5.08 -1.68
N ASN A 754 4.17 4.81 -2.99
CA ASN A 754 3.38 3.69 -3.52
C ASN A 754 3.92 2.34 -3.04
N GLU A 755 5.21 2.06 -3.20
CA GLU A 755 5.81 0.78 -2.77
C GLU A 755 5.62 0.51 -1.28
N ILE A 756 5.80 1.53 -0.43
CA ILE A 756 5.60 1.36 1.01
C ILE A 756 4.12 1.15 1.30
N GLN A 757 3.24 1.94 0.69
CA GLN A 757 1.79 1.80 0.87
C GLN A 757 1.28 0.44 0.43
N ASP A 758 1.78 -0.13 -0.67
CA ASP A 758 1.32 -1.41 -1.19
C ASP A 758 1.63 -2.53 -0.20
N VAL A 759 2.75 -2.47 0.52
CA VAL A 759 3.03 -3.41 1.63
C VAL A 759 2.00 -3.30 2.76
N TYR A 760 1.57 -2.09 3.12
CA TYR A 760 0.54 -1.89 4.15
C TYR A 760 -0.87 -2.27 3.66
N ARG A 761 -1.21 -1.93 2.40
CA ARG A 761 -2.50 -2.21 1.75
C ARG A 761 -2.73 -3.71 1.54
N LEU A 762 -1.71 -4.44 1.11
CA LEU A 762 -1.74 -5.91 1.00
C LEU A 762 -2.11 -6.58 2.32
N GLN A 763 -1.91 -5.90 3.45
CA GLN A 763 -2.25 -6.39 4.79
C GLN A 763 -3.54 -5.77 5.35
N GLY A 764 -4.28 -5.01 4.53
CA GLY A 764 -5.52 -4.34 4.92
C GLY A 764 -5.32 -3.20 5.91
N VAL A 765 -4.12 -2.61 5.97
CA VAL A 765 -3.82 -1.45 6.80
C VAL A 765 -3.79 -0.20 5.92
N THR A 766 -4.66 0.75 6.22
CA THR A 766 -4.72 2.04 5.53
C THR A 766 -3.89 3.08 6.28
N ILE A 767 -2.93 3.69 5.60
CA ILE A 767 -2.16 4.84 6.09
C ILE A 767 -2.34 5.98 5.08
N ASN A 768 -2.41 7.23 5.54
CA ASN A 768 -2.42 8.37 4.62
C ASN A 768 -1.01 8.67 4.10
N ASP A 769 -0.90 8.98 2.81
CA ASP A 769 0.37 9.25 2.11
C ASP A 769 1.23 10.32 2.81
N LYS A 770 0.60 11.29 3.51
CA LYS A 770 1.30 12.43 4.17
C LYS A 770 2.36 11.98 5.16
N HIS A 771 2.13 10.86 5.82
CA HIS A 771 3.04 10.35 6.82
C HIS A 771 4.32 9.85 6.16
N ILE A 772 4.21 9.14 5.04
CA ILE A 772 5.36 8.65 4.29
C ILE A 772 6.08 9.81 3.60
N GLU A 773 5.34 10.76 3.02
CA GLU A 773 5.88 12.00 2.45
C GLU A 773 6.76 12.76 3.46
N VAL A 774 6.32 12.88 4.71
CA VAL A 774 7.10 13.52 5.78
C VAL A 774 8.42 12.78 6.03
N ILE A 775 8.44 11.44 6.04
CA ILE A 775 9.68 10.69 6.22
C ILE A 775 10.60 10.84 5.00
N VAL A 776 10.05 10.75 3.78
CA VAL A 776 10.83 10.87 2.54
C VAL A 776 11.43 12.28 2.40
N ARG A 777 10.73 13.33 2.86
CA ARG A 777 11.31 14.70 2.97
C ARG A 777 12.59 14.68 3.79
N GLN A 778 12.58 13.99 4.94
CA GLN A 778 13.73 13.91 5.83
C GLN A 778 14.90 13.11 5.22
N MET A 779 14.61 12.14 4.34
CA MET A 779 15.64 11.38 3.63
C MET A 779 16.35 12.20 2.54
N LEU A 780 15.75 13.31 2.09
CA LEU A 780 16.23 14.20 1.02
C LEU A 780 16.79 15.53 1.54
N GLN A 781 17.17 15.60 2.82
CA GLN A 781 17.67 16.84 3.43
C GLN A 781 19.08 17.25 3.00
N LYS A 782 19.85 16.35 2.37
CA LYS A 782 21.23 16.62 1.99
C LYS A 782 21.37 16.88 0.49
N ILE A 783 22.31 17.76 0.17
CA ILE A 783 22.73 18.09 -1.19
C ILE A 783 24.21 17.77 -1.32
N GLU A 784 24.58 17.11 -2.42
CA GLU A 784 25.97 16.89 -2.81
C GLU A 784 26.40 17.99 -3.79
N ILE A 785 27.50 18.68 -3.47
CA ILE A 785 28.03 19.79 -4.25
C ILE A 785 28.71 19.28 -5.52
N GLN A 786 28.21 19.68 -6.69
CA GLN A 786 28.82 19.38 -7.98
C GLN A 786 29.89 20.42 -8.32
N THR A 787 29.50 21.70 -8.34
CA THR A 787 30.41 22.82 -8.59
C THR A 787 30.41 23.77 -7.39
N THR A 788 31.61 24.20 -6.99
CA THR A 788 31.79 25.02 -5.80
C THR A 788 31.45 26.50 -6.04
N GLY A 789 31.54 26.97 -7.29
CA GLY A 789 31.46 28.40 -7.57
C GLY A 789 32.46 29.20 -6.72
N ASP A 790 32.03 30.37 -6.24
CA ASP A 790 32.77 31.21 -5.29
C ASP A 790 32.44 30.88 -3.82
N SER A 791 31.84 29.71 -3.54
CA SER A 791 31.52 29.28 -2.18
C SER A 791 32.71 28.62 -1.49
N ASP A 792 32.65 28.50 -0.16
CA ASP A 792 33.66 27.81 0.65
C ASP A 792 33.52 26.26 0.62
N PHE A 793 32.58 25.73 -0.17
CA PHE A 793 32.29 24.30 -0.23
C PHE A 793 33.32 23.52 -1.04
N LEU A 794 33.43 22.23 -0.74
CA LEU A 794 34.23 21.28 -1.53
C LEU A 794 33.36 20.50 -2.51
N SER A 795 33.89 20.19 -3.69
CA SER A 795 33.21 19.32 -4.65
C SER A 795 33.08 17.90 -4.06
N GLY A 796 31.87 17.34 -4.13
CA GLY A 796 31.49 16.07 -3.49
C GLY A 796 31.19 16.16 -1.99
N GLU A 797 31.22 17.35 -1.40
CA GLU A 797 30.80 17.55 -0.02
C GLU A 797 29.29 17.42 0.12
N GLN A 798 28.83 16.80 1.22
CA GLN A 798 27.42 16.63 1.54
C GLN A 798 27.04 17.61 2.64
N ILE A 799 26.22 18.59 2.28
CA ILE A 799 25.76 19.63 3.22
C ILE A 799 24.24 19.59 3.37
N ASP A 800 23.74 20.17 4.45
CA ASP A 800 22.30 20.35 4.62
C ASP A 800 21.75 21.29 3.55
N ARG A 801 20.59 20.94 2.99
CA ARG A 801 19.89 21.75 1.98
C ARG A 801 19.70 23.19 2.44
N MET A 802 19.38 23.39 3.71
CA MET A 802 19.22 24.72 4.29
C MET A 802 20.51 25.56 4.24
N GLU A 803 21.66 24.95 4.56
CA GLU A 803 22.95 25.63 4.54
C GLU A 803 23.37 25.95 3.09
N PHE A 804 23.06 25.06 2.14
CA PHE A 804 23.23 25.31 0.72
C PHE A 804 22.38 26.50 0.25
N ASP A 805 21.08 26.50 0.56
CA ASP A 805 20.14 27.53 0.15
C ASP A 805 20.52 28.90 0.73
N GLU A 806 20.95 28.97 2.00
CA GLU A 806 21.46 30.20 2.64
C GLU A 806 22.76 30.71 1.98
N ALA A 807 23.68 29.81 1.61
CA ALA A 807 24.90 30.17 0.91
C ALA A 807 24.62 30.69 -0.49
N VAL A 808 23.67 30.08 -1.21
CA VAL A 808 23.22 30.53 -2.54
C VAL A 808 22.57 31.91 -2.45
N GLU A 809 21.63 32.12 -1.51
CA GLU A 809 20.98 33.42 -1.29
C GLU A 809 22.02 34.54 -1.05
N LYS A 810 23.04 34.24 -0.23
CA LYS A 810 24.12 35.19 0.10
C LYS A 810 25.02 35.50 -1.10
N LEU A 811 25.49 34.48 -1.82
CA LEU A 811 26.36 34.66 -2.99
C LEU A 811 25.63 35.35 -4.15
N GLN A 812 24.34 35.06 -4.31
CA GLN A 812 23.48 35.71 -5.28
C GLN A 812 23.29 37.19 -4.95
N ALA A 813 23.11 37.55 -3.68
CA ALA A 813 23.05 38.95 -3.25
C ALA A 813 24.38 39.70 -3.46
N GLU A 814 25.50 38.99 -3.40
CA GLU A 814 26.85 39.53 -3.69
C GLU A 814 27.20 39.53 -5.19
N GLY A 815 26.38 38.93 -6.06
CA GLY A 815 26.61 38.85 -7.50
C GLY A 815 27.76 37.92 -7.92
N LYS A 816 28.10 36.93 -7.08
CA LYS A 816 29.18 35.96 -7.29
C LYS A 816 28.71 34.69 -7.99
N GLU A 817 29.64 33.81 -8.39
CA GLU A 817 29.28 32.51 -8.94
C GLU A 817 28.66 31.60 -7.87
N ILE A 818 27.42 31.18 -8.09
CA ILE A 818 26.67 30.31 -7.19
C ILE A 818 27.14 28.85 -7.32
N PRO A 819 27.22 28.10 -6.20
CA PRO A 819 27.48 26.67 -6.24
C PRO A 819 26.29 25.92 -6.86
N THR A 820 26.56 24.81 -7.53
CA THR A 820 25.52 23.87 -7.98
C THR A 820 25.62 22.56 -7.21
N GLY A 821 24.48 22.01 -6.81
CA GLY A 821 24.40 20.74 -6.09
C GLY A 821 23.20 19.91 -6.51
N ALA A 822 23.30 18.60 -6.30
CA ALA A 822 22.22 17.65 -6.57
C ALA A 822 21.71 17.04 -5.25
N PRO A 823 20.39 16.83 -5.10
CA PRO A 823 19.85 16.17 -3.91
C PRO A 823 20.34 14.72 -3.85
N ILE A 824 20.66 14.26 -2.66
CA ILE A 824 21.04 12.87 -2.41
C ILE A 824 20.02 12.19 -1.50
N LEU A 825 19.74 10.92 -1.79
CA LEU A 825 18.88 10.11 -0.94
C LEU A 825 19.71 9.41 0.14
N LEU A 826 19.43 9.73 1.41
CA LEU A 826 20.04 9.04 2.53
C LEU A 826 19.03 8.12 3.22
N GLY A 827 19.49 6.92 3.57
CA GLY A 827 18.72 6.02 4.44
C GLY A 827 18.51 6.63 5.83
N ILE A 828 17.39 6.31 6.48
CA ILE A 828 17.01 6.88 7.78
C ILE A 828 18.12 6.78 8.84
N THR A 829 18.86 5.67 8.91
CA THR A 829 19.95 5.53 9.90
C THR A 829 21.09 6.52 9.65
N LYS A 830 21.45 6.76 8.38
CA LYS A 830 22.50 7.72 8.03
C LYS A 830 22.02 9.15 8.22
N ALA A 831 20.79 9.44 7.80
CA ALA A 831 20.16 10.76 7.97
C ALA A 831 20.13 11.16 9.46
N SER A 832 19.73 10.27 10.37
CA SER A 832 19.68 10.57 11.82
C SER A 832 21.06 10.85 12.45
N LEU A 833 22.13 10.23 11.92
CA LEU A 833 23.49 10.42 12.42
C LEU A 833 24.15 11.72 11.94
N GLN A 834 23.67 12.26 10.82
CA GLN A 834 24.18 13.48 10.18
C GLN A 834 23.27 14.69 10.44
N THR A 835 22.50 14.66 11.53
CA THR A 835 21.71 15.80 11.99
C THR A 835 22.60 16.93 12.50
N ARG A 836 22.08 18.16 12.47
CA ARG A 836 22.80 19.36 12.92
C ARG A 836 23.14 19.31 14.41
N SER A 837 22.24 18.76 15.22
CA SER A 837 22.41 18.58 16.65
C SER A 837 23.23 17.34 16.97
N PHE A 838 24.43 17.56 17.52
CA PHE A 838 25.27 16.46 17.95
C PHE A 838 24.72 15.79 19.22
N ILE A 839 23.91 16.50 20.03
CA ILE A 839 23.28 15.94 21.24
C ILE A 839 22.23 14.90 20.84
N SER A 840 21.39 15.21 19.84
CA SER A 840 20.42 14.27 19.31
C SER A 840 21.09 13.09 18.62
N ALA A 841 22.06 13.34 17.74
CA ALA A 841 22.81 12.27 17.07
C ALA A 841 23.51 11.32 18.08
N ALA A 842 24.14 11.87 19.13
CA ALA A 842 24.86 11.09 20.14
C ALA A 842 23.94 10.17 20.96
N SER A 843 22.68 10.55 21.13
CA SER A 843 21.68 9.74 21.84
C SER A 843 21.09 8.59 21.01
N PHE A 844 21.30 8.60 19.69
CA PHE A 844 20.81 7.57 18.78
C PHE A 844 21.74 6.35 18.76
N GLN A 845 22.89 6.45 18.09
CA GLN A 845 23.89 5.39 17.88
C GLN A 845 25.29 5.97 17.72
N GLU A 846 26.31 5.11 17.87
CA GLU A 846 27.72 5.46 17.64
C GLU A 846 28.18 6.70 18.44
N THR A 847 27.68 6.85 19.67
CA THR A 847 27.89 8.00 20.56
C THR A 847 29.35 8.45 20.62
N THR A 848 30.30 7.51 20.73
CA THR A 848 31.73 7.83 20.78
C THR A 848 32.19 8.54 19.50
N ARG A 849 31.79 8.06 18.32
CA ARG A 849 32.17 8.67 17.05
C ARG A 849 31.60 10.08 16.93
N VAL A 850 30.30 10.24 17.22
CA VAL A 850 29.60 11.54 17.13
C VAL A 850 30.24 12.57 18.06
N LEU A 851 30.51 12.20 19.32
CA LEU A 851 31.11 13.12 20.30
C LEU A 851 32.57 13.46 19.96
N THR A 852 33.35 12.50 19.44
CA THR A 852 34.72 12.79 18.99
C THR A 852 34.75 13.76 17.82
N GLU A 853 33.88 13.58 16.83
CA GLU A 853 33.77 14.48 15.68
C GLU A 853 33.30 15.88 16.09
N ALA A 854 32.29 15.96 16.96
CA ALA A 854 31.81 17.23 17.51
C ALA A 854 32.91 17.96 18.31
N ALA A 855 33.70 17.23 19.09
CA ALA A 855 34.81 17.80 19.87
C ALA A 855 35.96 18.30 18.98
N ILE A 856 36.31 17.56 17.91
CA ILE A 856 37.36 17.96 16.95
C ILE A 856 36.95 19.24 16.22
N ASN A 857 35.68 19.32 15.79
CA ASN A 857 35.16 20.45 15.04
C ASN A 857 34.74 21.63 15.93
N GLY A 858 34.76 21.47 17.26
CA GLY A 858 34.28 22.49 18.20
C GLY A 858 32.80 22.85 17.99
N LYS A 859 31.96 21.88 17.62
CA LYS A 859 30.52 22.12 17.36
C LYS A 859 29.82 22.62 18.62
N TYR A 860 28.92 23.58 18.45
CA TYR A 860 27.98 24.03 19.47
C TYR A 860 26.55 23.66 19.05
N ASP A 861 25.65 23.49 20.03
CA ASP A 861 24.27 23.08 19.78
C ASP A 861 23.31 24.22 20.15
N GLU A 862 22.37 24.54 19.25
CA GLU A 862 21.40 25.63 19.42
C GLU A 862 20.11 25.18 20.14
N LEU A 863 19.95 23.87 20.42
CA LEU A 863 18.78 23.29 21.10
C LEU A 863 17.45 23.61 20.37
N ILE A 864 17.45 23.51 19.04
CA ILE A 864 16.28 23.79 18.20
C ILE A 864 15.32 22.59 18.11
N GLY A 865 15.84 21.36 18.27
CA GLY A 865 15.05 20.14 18.14
C GLY A 865 14.32 19.72 19.41
N LEU A 866 13.55 18.64 19.33
CA LEU A 866 12.84 18.12 20.51
C LEU A 866 13.78 17.40 21.48
N LYS A 867 14.67 16.56 20.97
CA LYS A 867 15.40 15.58 21.77
C LYS A 867 16.43 16.23 22.68
N GLU A 868 17.09 17.27 22.21
CA GLU A 868 18.07 18.02 22.99
C GLU A 868 17.39 18.73 24.16
N ASN A 869 16.23 19.34 23.92
CA ASN A 869 15.43 19.98 24.97
C ASN A 869 14.95 18.96 26.00
N VAL A 870 14.53 17.76 25.59
CA VAL A 870 14.19 16.68 26.53
C VAL A 870 15.40 16.27 27.37
N ILE A 871 16.58 16.07 26.76
CA ILE A 871 17.81 15.66 27.46
C ILE A 871 18.27 16.71 28.47
N VAL A 872 18.18 18.00 28.12
CA VAL A 872 18.60 19.11 28.98
C VAL A 872 17.51 19.49 30.01
N GLY A 873 16.30 18.93 29.90
CA GLY A 873 15.19 19.18 30.83
C GLY A 873 14.47 20.52 30.59
N ARG A 874 14.41 20.98 29.34
CA ARG A 874 13.68 22.18 28.89
C ARG A 874 12.34 21.80 28.26
N LEU A 875 11.48 22.81 28.07
CA LEU A 875 10.26 22.65 27.28
C LEU A 875 10.64 22.32 25.83
N ILE A 876 9.95 21.36 25.24
CA ILE A 876 10.13 21.01 23.83
C ILE A 876 9.63 22.15 22.92
N PRO A 877 10.24 22.36 21.75
CA PRO A 877 9.90 23.44 20.81
C PRO A 877 8.64 23.13 19.98
N ALA A 878 7.78 22.21 20.45
CA ALA A 878 6.52 21.82 19.83
C ALA A 878 5.35 22.03 20.79
N GLY A 879 4.13 22.09 20.26
CA GLY A 879 2.89 22.27 21.01
C GLY A 879 2.94 23.49 21.93
N THR A 880 2.65 23.26 23.22
CA THR A 880 2.63 24.30 24.25
C THR A 880 3.99 24.97 24.44
N GLY A 881 5.09 24.23 24.33
CA GLY A 881 6.44 24.77 24.49
C GLY A 881 6.87 25.65 23.33
N GLY A 882 6.54 25.28 22.09
CA GLY A 882 6.79 26.11 20.90
C GLY A 882 6.05 27.45 20.95
N ILE A 883 4.78 27.44 21.37
CA ILE A 883 3.99 28.67 21.56
C ILE A 883 4.62 29.57 22.64
N MET A 884 5.01 28.99 23.78
CA MET A 884 5.66 29.75 24.86
C MET A 884 6.99 30.39 24.41
N GLN A 885 7.76 29.70 23.58
CA GLN A 885 9.00 30.24 23.02
C GLN A 885 8.73 31.39 22.04
N ARG A 886 7.71 31.26 21.18
CA ARG A 886 7.30 32.34 20.28
C ARG A 886 6.84 33.58 21.04
N LEU A 887 5.97 33.40 22.05
CA LEU A 887 5.49 34.50 22.89
C LEU A 887 6.63 35.20 23.64
N LYS A 888 7.62 34.45 24.13
CA LYS A 888 8.83 35.04 24.73
C LYS A 888 9.64 35.83 23.71
N GLY A 889 9.81 35.30 22.49
CA GLY A 889 10.49 36.00 21.40
C GLY A 889 9.80 37.30 21.02
N GLU A 890 8.48 37.27 20.83
CA GLU A 890 7.66 38.46 20.56
C GLU A 890 7.74 39.49 21.71
N ALA A 891 7.70 39.03 22.97
CA ALA A 891 7.85 39.91 24.13
C ALA A 891 9.24 40.56 24.17
N SER A 892 10.31 39.79 23.97
CA SER A 892 11.68 40.33 23.94
C SER A 892 11.90 41.30 22.77
N ALA A 893 11.31 41.05 21.60
CA ALA A 893 11.37 41.97 20.47
C ALA A 893 10.67 43.30 20.79
N ARG A 894 9.48 43.24 21.40
CA ARG A 894 8.76 44.44 21.86
C ARG A 894 9.50 45.19 22.96
N ASP A 895 10.10 44.47 23.90
CA ASP A 895 10.92 45.09 24.95
C ASP A 895 12.15 45.79 24.34
N ALA A 896 12.75 45.23 23.29
CA ALA A 896 13.85 45.86 22.56
C ALA A 896 13.39 47.11 21.79
N GLU A 897 12.23 47.08 21.14
CA GLU A 897 11.62 48.25 20.49
C GLU A 897 11.32 49.37 21.51
N LEU A 898 10.74 49.02 22.66
CA LEU A 898 10.44 49.95 23.75
C LEU A 898 11.72 50.53 24.40
N ALA A 899 12.78 49.74 24.52
CA ALA A 899 14.07 50.21 25.04
C ALA A 899 14.74 51.25 24.12
N VAL A 900 14.45 51.21 22.81
CA VAL A 900 14.89 52.23 21.84
C VAL A 900 14.01 53.49 21.91
N GLU A 901 12.76 53.38 22.36
CA GLU A 901 11.83 54.52 22.50
C GLU A 901 11.97 55.31 23.81
N VAL A 902 12.64 54.80 24.85
CA VAL A 902 12.88 55.55 26.11
C VAL A 902 14.03 56.54 25.91
N PRO A 903 13.80 57.88 25.96
CA PRO A 903 14.88 58.85 25.91
C PRO A 903 15.62 58.86 27.25
N VAL A 904 16.96 58.88 27.16
CA VAL A 904 17.90 59.18 28.24
C VAL A 904 17.40 60.39 29.05
N GLY A 905 16.97 60.15 30.29
CA GLY A 905 16.37 61.21 31.10
C GLY A 905 16.08 60.86 32.55
N ILE A 906 16.88 60.00 33.19
CA ILE A 906 16.97 59.94 34.66
C ILE A 906 18.45 59.69 35.05
N GLU A 907 19.19 60.78 35.25
CA GLU A 907 20.43 60.76 36.04
C GLU A 907 20.08 60.96 37.53
N ALA A 908 20.81 60.21 38.37
CA ALA A 908 21.13 60.44 39.77
C ALA A 908 20.04 60.25 40.85
N ALA A 909 20.21 59.19 41.67
CA ALA A 909 20.43 59.34 43.11
C ALA A 909 20.93 58.03 43.78
N SER A 910 22.12 58.13 44.40
CA SER A 910 22.69 57.34 45.53
C SER A 910 22.75 55.79 45.43
N GLU A 911 23.90 55.13 45.30
CA GLU A 911 24.98 54.94 46.32
C GLU A 911 24.46 54.65 47.74
N ASP A 912 24.56 53.40 48.20
CA ASP A 912 25.31 53.08 49.44
C ASP A 912 25.42 51.56 49.76
N SER A 913 26.68 51.18 50.08
CA SER A 913 27.16 50.10 50.97
C SER A 913 26.77 48.64 50.67
N GLU A 914 27.70 47.77 50.28
CA GLU A 914 28.73 47.09 51.08
C GLU A 914 28.24 46.00 52.06
N THR A 915 28.92 44.85 51.95
CA THR A 915 29.32 43.88 52.99
C THR A 915 28.48 42.62 53.32
N THR A 916 29.21 41.50 53.24
CA THR A 916 29.26 40.31 54.12
C THR A 916 28.26 39.16 53.96
N SER A 917 28.75 38.10 53.29
CA SER A 917 29.07 36.75 53.80
C SER A 917 28.13 36.00 54.78
N GLU A 918 28.18 34.67 54.61
CA GLU A 918 27.96 33.58 55.60
C GLU A 918 26.50 33.08 55.76
N THR A 919 26.15 31.92 55.21
CA THR A 919 26.35 30.50 55.63
C THR A 919 25.21 29.94 56.46
N ALA A 920 24.94 28.66 56.16
CA ALA A 920 24.39 27.60 57.00
C ALA A 920 22.88 27.59 57.32
N GLY A 921 22.31 26.38 57.21
CA GLY A 921 21.16 26.00 58.03
C GLY A 921 20.23 24.98 57.43
N GLU A 922 20.62 23.71 57.46
CA GLU A 922 19.72 22.56 57.47
C GLU A 922 18.56 22.75 58.48
N THR A 923 17.39 22.19 58.19
CA THR A 923 16.71 21.14 58.99
C THR A 923 15.26 20.99 58.52
N GLY A 924 14.81 19.73 58.45
CA GLY A 924 13.58 19.33 57.78
C GLY A 924 12.31 19.26 58.63
N ALA A 925 11.28 18.77 57.96
CA ALA A 925 10.26 17.83 58.43
C ALA A 925 9.71 17.13 57.18
#